data_AF-A0A2M9LQU8-F1
#
_entry.id   AF-A0A2M9LQU8-F1
#
_cell.length_a   1.000
_cell.length_b   1.000
_cell.length_c   1.000
_cell.angle_alpha   90.00
_cell.angle_beta   90.00
_cell.angle_gamma   90.00
#
_symmetry.space_group_name_H-M   'P 1'
#
loop_
_entity.id
_entity.type
_entity.pdbx_description
1 polymer ?
#
loop_
_entity_poly.entity_id
_entity_poly.type
_entity_poly.pdbx_seq_one_letter_code
_entity_poly.pdbx_strand_id
1 'polypeptide(L)'
;MSVLTRDEAQTRAQILDVERYTIALDLTTGEETFDSATAIRFTARTAGDTFVEVQPATLRSISLDGQPLDPALLDGNRYLLPGLTAGPHELRVDAAMHYSRTGEGMHRFTDPTDGETYLYTQLFMDDIQRVFAAFDQPDLKSVFAIDVTAPEGWTVLGNGVAEHTGQGRWTIAPTPLISTYLVAIAAGPWHSITTEHAGLPFGIHCRRSLAPYLDADADEILDITRACYDRYHEKFDEPYPFDSYDQAFVPEFNAGAMENPGLVTFRDEFVYRSAVTDTERQTRAMVIAHEMAHMWFGDLVTLAWWDDIWLNESFAEYMGYQTLTEATRFTDTWVDFGVARKGWGYDADQRPSTHPVAPDPDAVPDTASALLNFDGISYAKGASALRQLVAWLGEKDFLAGINAHFARHKFANATLADFIDNLASATDRDVHAWAGQWLRTTGIDTLTAETGTPAPTEPSGPPANGNGQSWALTVTRDGSRPHRITVGAYDHALGTQARPGRLALRDRFEIDVPGDGTPTIRPGRRPALVVLNDGDLTYAKIRLDTASWDTVLTSLSGIPDALTRAVLWNTARDMVRDGDLAPATYLATARTHLPYETDLALVQGVLSFAAGQVVDRCTIPEDLPAARATLTDLCRDLIRRTEDGSQPGLRLIAVRHFIDAATQPDTLRSWLDEGTVHGGPELDPELRWRILTRLAVLGATDEAAIATELAADPSATGREGAARCRAALPTPEAKAAAWDALFTDDTLSNYLFTATAQGFWQPGQEDVTGDYVSRFYPDAIALAARRGPAIAEAAGRYAFPAYAVDPESLGTGLRALEDPDLTPALRRKLVDQLDDLRRALAVRTSATG
;
A
#
# COMPACT_ATOMS: atom_id res chain seq x y z
N MET A 1 25.13 -10.36 -0.13
CA MET A 1 24.38 -11.59 -0.43
C MET A 1 24.20 -11.67 -1.94
N SER A 2 24.13 -12.88 -2.50
CA SER A 2 23.91 -13.04 -3.94
C SER A 2 22.41 -12.98 -4.24
N VAL A 3 22.01 -12.07 -5.11
CA VAL A 3 20.62 -11.92 -5.58
C VAL A 3 20.32 -12.96 -6.66
N LEU A 4 19.10 -13.52 -6.71
CA LEU A 4 18.72 -14.42 -7.79
C LEU A 4 18.50 -13.64 -9.08
N THR A 5 19.22 -14.03 -10.13
CA THR A 5 19.02 -13.45 -11.46
C THR A 5 17.96 -14.21 -12.26
N ARG A 6 17.31 -13.52 -13.17
CA ARG A 6 16.31 -14.07 -14.07
C ARG A 6 16.88 -15.19 -14.95
N ASP A 7 18.10 -15.02 -15.47
CA ASP A 7 18.75 -16.02 -16.32
C ASP A 7 19.06 -17.31 -15.54
N GLU A 8 19.50 -17.18 -14.27
CA GLU A 8 19.68 -18.32 -13.38
C GLU A 8 18.35 -19.03 -13.13
N ALA A 9 17.28 -18.28 -12.85
CA ALA A 9 15.96 -18.84 -12.59
C ALA A 9 15.41 -19.61 -13.81
N GLN A 10 15.48 -19.01 -15.01
CA GLN A 10 15.05 -19.63 -16.26
C GLN A 10 15.87 -20.88 -16.59
N THR A 11 17.19 -20.83 -16.39
CA THR A 11 18.05 -22.00 -16.59
C THR A 11 17.68 -23.11 -15.63
N ARG A 12 17.46 -22.78 -14.34
CA ARG A 12 17.06 -23.74 -13.32
C ARG A 12 15.70 -24.38 -13.62
N ALA A 13 14.71 -23.60 -14.08
CA ALA A 13 13.39 -24.11 -14.47
C ALA A 13 13.41 -25.08 -15.65
N GLN A 14 14.38 -24.94 -16.56
CA GLN A 14 14.58 -25.89 -17.67
C GLN A 14 15.21 -27.21 -17.21
N ILE A 15 16.01 -27.16 -16.15
CA ILE A 15 16.74 -28.32 -15.61
C ILE A 15 15.91 -29.07 -14.58
N LEU A 16 15.20 -28.38 -13.69
CA LEU A 16 14.57 -28.98 -12.52
C LEU A 16 13.05 -29.11 -12.63
N ASP A 17 12.53 -30.13 -11.96
CA ASP A 17 11.12 -30.33 -11.65
C ASP A 17 11.03 -30.62 -10.15
N VAL A 18 10.51 -29.69 -9.35
CA VAL A 18 10.55 -29.81 -7.88
C VAL A 18 9.25 -30.39 -7.37
N GLU A 19 9.28 -31.67 -7.01
CA GLU A 19 8.09 -32.44 -6.71
C GLU A 19 7.54 -32.16 -5.31
N ARG A 20 8.43 -32.09 -4.30
CA ARG A 20 8.00 -31.98 -2.90
C ARG A 20 9.07 -31.44 -1.97
N TYR A 21 8.64 -30.59 -1.04
CA TYR A 21 9.35 -30.23 0.18
C TYR A 21 8.75 -30.94 1.38
N THR A 22 9.60 -31.57 2.19
CA THR A 22 9.24 -32.05 3.54
C THR A 22 10.10 -31.30 4.55
N ILE A 23 9.46 -30.54 5.42
CA ILE A 23 10.12 -29.59 6.31
C ILE A 23 9.73 -29.93 7.76
N ALA A 24 10.72 -30.01 8.64
CA ALA A 24 10.50 -30.10 10.07
C ALA A 24 11.14 -28.88 10.74
N LEU A 25 10.33 -28.09 11.46
CA LEU A 25 10.79 -26.93 12.22
C LEU A 25 10.72 -27.23 13.72
N ASP A 26 11.79 -26.96 14.46
CA ASP A 26 11.78 -26.98 15.92
C ASP A 26 11.98 -25.57 16.47
N LEU A 27 10.88 -25.00 16.96
CA LEU A 27 10.79 -23.64 17.48
C LEU A 27 11.15 -23.55 18.97
N THR A 28 11.61 -24.65 19.58
CA THR A 28 11.88 -24.75 21.03
C THR A 28 13.34 -24.49 21.40
N THR A 29 14.20 -24.17 20.44
CA THR A 29 15.67 -24.14 20.65
C THR A 29 16.21 -22.86 21.31
N GLY A 30 15.37 -21.84 21.56
CA GLY A 30 15.75 -20.62 22.26
C GLY A 30 15.13 -19.35 21.68
N GLU A 31 15.74 -18.21 21.99
CA GLU A 31 15.25 -16.88 21.55
C GLU A 31 15.90 -16.39 20.24
N GLU A 32 17.08 -16.90 19.90
CA GLU A 32 17.89 -16.40 18.77
C GLU A 32 17.82 -17.30 17.53
N THR A 33 17.63 -18.61 17.72
CA THR A 33 17.59 -19.59 16.63
C THR A 33 16.47 -20.59 16.79
N PHE A 34 16.08 -21.21 15.67
CA PHE A 34 15.23 -22.40 15.54
C PHE A 34 15.93 -23.44 14.65
N ASP A 35 15.54 -24.71 14.75
CA ASP A 35 16.09 -25.74 13.88
C ASP A 35 15.18 -25.98 12.67
N SER A 36 15.80 -26.22 11.52
CA SER A 36 15.14 -26.50 10.25
C SER A 36 15.78 -27.71 9.58
N ALA A 37 15.00 -28.76 9.39
CA ALA A 37 15.37 -29.94 8.64
C ALA A 37 14.52 -30.03 7.37
N THR A 38 15.16 -29.93 6.21
CA THR A 38 14.49 -29.91 4.90
C THR A 38 14.89 -31.12 4.07
N ALA A 39 13.92 -31.77 3.45
CA ALA A 39 14.14 -32.72 2.38
C ALA A 39 13.42 -32.25 1.10
N ILE A 40 14.18 -32.07 0.02
CA ILE A 40 13.70 -31.63 -1.28
C ILE A 40 13.78 -32.81 -2.24
N ARG A 41 12.64 -33.23 -2.79
CA ARG A 41 12.57 -34.22 -3.86
C ARG A 41 12.35 -33.49 -5.17
N PHE A 42 13.22 -33.76 -6.14
CA PHE A 42 13.17 -33.11 -7.43
C PHE A 42 13.73 -34.04 -8.52
N THR A 43 13.32 -33.81 -9.75
CA THR A 43 13.85 -34.49 -10.93
C THR A 43 14.69 -33.51 -11.74
N ALA A 44 15.94 -33.87 -12.02
CA ALA A 44 16.73 -33.17 -13.04
C ALA A 44 16.35 -33.72 -14.42
N ARG A 45 15.68 -32.91 -15.25
CA ARG A 45 15.26 -33.25 -16.62
C ARG A 45 16.47 -33.54 -17.52
N THR A 46 17.56 -32.84 -17.30
CA THR A 46 18.84 -33.02 -17.98
C THR A 46 19.98 -32.99 -16.97
N ALA A 47 21.10 -33.64 -17.27
CA ALA A 47 22.30 -33.50 -16.45
C ALA A 47 22.81 -32.05 -16.47
N GLY A 48 23.26 -31.53 -15.33
CA GLY A 48 23.68 -30.14 -15.21
C GLY A 48 24.05 -29.73 -13.79
N ASP A 49 24.34 -28.45 -13.64
CA ASP A 49 24.66 -27.83 -12.36
C ASP A 49 23.50 -26.93 -11.92
N THR A 50 23.30 -26.82 -10.62
CA THR A 50 22.34 -25.87 -10.04
C THR A 50 22.82 -25.43 -8.64
N PHE A 51 21.98 -24.74 -7.89
CA PHE A 51 22.23 -24.37 -6.51
C PHE A 51 20.93 -24.32 -5.71
N VAL A 52 21.05 -24.49 -4.39
CA VAL A 52 19.97 -24.31 -3.42
C VAL A 52 20.27 -23.08 -2.56
N GLU A 53 19.24 -22.31 -2.23
CA GLU A 53 19.33 -21.15 -1.35
C GLU A 53 19.07 -21.55 0.11
N VAL A 54 19.94 -21.12 1.02
CA VAL A 54 19.77 -21.22 2.48
C VAL A 54 20.68 -20.22 3.18
N GLN A 55 20.17 -19.53 4.20
CA GLN A 55 20.87 -18.53 5.00
C GLN A 55 20.82 -18.89 6.49
N PRO A 56 21.55 -19.94 6.91
CA PRO A 56 21.49 -20.44 8.28
C PRO A 56 22.43 -19.68 9.21
N ALA A 57 22.11 -19.68 10.51
CA ALA A 57 23.08 -19.39 11.57
C ALA A 57 24.21 -20.42 11.55
N THR A 58 23.87 -21.68 11.29
CA THR A 58 24.82 -22.78 11.14
C THR A 58 24.23 -23.85 10.23
N LEU A 59 24.90 -24.14 9.12
CA LEU A 59 24.61 -25.32 8.31
C LEU A 59 25.26 -26.54 8.95
N ARG A 60 24.46 -27.44 9.53
CA ARG A 60 24.98 -28.59 10.30
C ARG A 60 25.30 -29.77 9.39
N SER A 61 24.40 -30.10 8.47
CA SER A 61 24.64 -31.14 7.48
C SER A 61 23.88 -30.89 6.18
N ILE A 62 24.43 -31.38 5.08
CA ILE A 62 23.80 -31.40 3.77
C ILE A 62 24.18 -32.71 3.06
N SER A 63 23.24 -33.31 2.36
CA SER A 63 23.48 -34.53 1.58
C SER A 63 22.62 -34.56 0.33
N LEU A 64 23.17 -35.11 -0.75
CA LEU A 64 22.50 -35.34 -2.02
C LEU A 64 22.47 -36.85 -2.28
N ASP A 65 21.29 -37.42 -2.47
CA ASP A 65 21.07 -38.86 -2.68
C ASP A 65 21.70 -39.74 -1.60
N GLY A 66 21.68 -39.24 -0.36
CA GLY A 66 22.29 -39.88 0.80
C GLY A 66 23.82 -39.79 0.86
N GLN A 67 24.47 -39.15 -0.11
CA GLN A 67 25.90 -38.85 -0.04
C GLN A 67 26.12 -37.51 0.67
N PRO A 68 26.90 -37.46 1.76
CA PRO A 68 27.17 -36.22 2.48
C PRO A 68 27.99 -35.26 1.62
N LEU A 69 27.62 -33.98 1.65
CA LEU A 69 28.39 -32.88 1.07
C LEU A 69 29.03 -32.07 2.20
N ASP A 70 30.05 -31.25 1.89
CA ASP A 70 30.76 -30.44 2.89
C ASP A 70 29.98 -29.14 3.19
N PRO A 71 29.44 -28.93 4.40
CA PRO A 71 28.72 -27.71 4.76
C PRO A 71 29.54 -26.43 4.59
N ALA A 72 30.87 -26.51 4.65
CA ALA A 72 31.75 -25.35 4.50
C ALA A 72 31.77 -24.78 3.07
N LEU A 73 31.14 -25.45 2.10
CA LEU A 73 31.01 -24.98 0.71
C LEU A 73 29.81 -24.04 0.50
N LEU A 74 29.02 -23.74 1.53
CA LEU A 74 28.01 -22.68 1.46
C LEU A 74 28.69 -21.33 1.21
N ASP A 75 28.37 -20.67 0.10
CA ASP A 75 28.88 -19.35 -0.23
C ASP A 75 27.78 -18.30 -0.07
N GLY A 76 27.86 -17.53 1.01
CA GLY A 76 26.82 -16.60 1.42
C GLY A 76 25.51 -17.34 1.69
N ASN A 77 24.56 -17.22 0.77
CA ASN A 77 23.25 -17.83 0.82
C ASN A 77 23.06 -18.99 -0.19
N ARG A 78 24.09 -19.38 -0.93
CA ARG A 78 23.99 -20.37 -2.01
C ARG A 78 24.88 -21.57 -1.79
N TYR A 79 24.32 -22.76 -1.95
CA TYR A 79 25.06 -24.01 -1.97
C TYR A 79 25.01 -24.63 -3.37
N LEU A 80 26.17 -24.73 -4.05
CA LEU A 80 26.26 -25.28 -5.39
C LEU A 80 26.04 -26.80 -5.40
N LEU A 81 25.28 -27.29 -6.37
CA LEU A 81 25.01 -28.70 -6.64
C LEU A 81 25.52 -29.07 -8.03
N PRO A 82 26.84 -29.35 -8.18
CA PRO A 82 27.43 -29.66 -9.47
C PRO A 82 27.19 -31.11 -9.88
N GLY A 83 27.08 -31.35 -11.18
CA GLY A 83 27.09 -32.68 -11.78
C GLY A 83 25.85 -33.52 -11.47
N LEU A 84 24.68 -32.88 -11.33
CA LEU A 84 23.42 -33.62 -11.25
C LEU A 84 23.26 -34.49 -12.49
N THR A 85 22.88 -35.74 -12.29
CA THR A 85 22.54 -36.66 -13.38
C THR A 85 21.10 -36.44 -13.82
N ALA A 86 20.73 -36.77 -15.06
CA ALA A 86 19.31 -36.78 -15.40
C ALA A 86 18.58 -37.86 -14.58
N GLY A 87 17.47 -37.50 -13.93
CA GLY A 87 16.69 -38.39 -13.09
C GLY A 87 16.29 -37.80 -11.73
N PRO A 88 15.71 -38.64 -10.86
CA PRO A 88 15.25 -38.22 -9.54
C PRO A 88 16.41 -38.04 -8.56
N HIS A 89 16.29 -37.02 -7.71
CA HIS A 89 17.24 -36.66 -6.68
C HIS A 89 16.54 -36.32 -5.36
N GLU A 90 17.23 -36.53 -4.24
CA GLU A 90 16.79 -36.06 -2.92
C GLU A 90 17.92 -35.27 -2.24
N LEU A 91 17.67 -33.98 -1.99
CA LEU A 91 18.55 -33.15 -1.17
C LEU A 91 18.02 -33.11 0.26
N ARG A 92 18.90 -33.32 1.25
CA ARG A 92 18.58 -33.15 2.67
C ARG A 92 19.49 -32.12 3.29
N VAL A 93 18.90 -31.19 4.03
CA VAL A 93 19.59 -30.07 4.70
C VAL A 93 19.14 -30.01 6.16
N ASP A 94 20.09 -29.92 7.08
CA ASP A 94 19.85 -29.69 8.51
C ASP A 94 20.60 -28.43 8.94
N ALA A 95 19.88 -27.47 9.52
CA ALA A 95 20.42 -26.16 9.85
C ALA A 95 19.79 -25.57 11.11
N ALA A 96 20.57 -24.75 11.82
CA ALA A 96 20.05 -23.77 12.76
C ALA A 96 19.82 -22.45 12.01
N MET A 97 18.63 -21.90 12.09
CA MET A 97 18.19 -20.68 11.42
C MET A 97 17.99 -19.56 12.43
N HIS A 98 18.10 -18.29 11.99
CA HIS A 98 17.89 -17.13 12.86
C HIS A 98 16.43 -16.70 12.91
N TYR A 99 15.95 -16.35 14.10
CA TYR A 99 14.75 -15.52 14.20
C TYR A 99 15.03 -14.09 13.71
N SER A 100 14.03 -13.46 13.10
CA SER A 100 14.08 -12.09 12.62
C SER A 100 13.27 -11.13 13.51
N ARG A 101 13.64 -9.84 13.50
CA ARG A 101 12.93 -8.73 14.18
C ARG A 101 12.63 -7.57 13.23
N THR A 102 12.65 -7.84 11.92
CA THR A 102 12.52 -6.82 10.86
C THR A 102 11.31 -7.04 9.96
N GLY A 103 10.38 -7.92 10.32
CA GLY A 103 9.21 -8.29 9.50
C GLY A 103 9.52 -9.15 8.26
N GLU A 104 10.62 -9.89 8.26
CA GLU A 104 11.12 -10.75 7.16
C GLU A 104 11.47 -12.15 7.69
N GLY A 105 11.42 -13.20 6.88
CA GLY A 105 11.77 -14.58 7.29
C GLY A 105 10.87 -15.10 8.41
N MET A 106 11.44 -15.85 9.37
CA MET A 106 10.71 -16.25 10.60
C MET A 106 10.78 -15.10 11.63
N HIS A 107 9.80 -14.21 11.58
CA HIS A 107 9.70 -13.10 12.50
C HIS A 107 9.34 -13.57 13.91
N ARG A 108 10.02 -13.00 14.91
CA ARG A 108 9.80 -13.27 16.33
C ARG A 108 9.48 -12.00 17.09
N PHE A 109 8.28 -11.96 17.66
CA PHE A 109 7.81 -10.88 18.50
C PHE A 109 7.50 -11.37 19.92
N THR A 110 7.91 -10.62 20.94
CA THR A 110 7.46 -10.83 22.32
C THR A 110 6.59 -9.65 22.71
N ASP A 111 5.31 -9.91 22.95
CA ASP A 111 4.36 -8.86 23.26
C ASP A 111 4.61 -8.31 24.66
N PRO A 112 4.81 -6.99 24.79
CA PRO A 112 5.10 -6.39 26.09
C PRO A 112 3.93 -6.40 27.08
N THR A 113 2.72 -6.67 26.60
CA THR A 113 1.49 -6.64 27.41
C THR A 113 1.25 -7.95 28.14
N ASP A 114 1.41 -9.07 27.44
CA ASP A 114 1.16 -10.42 27.98
C ASP A 114 2.47 -11.18 28.29
N GLY A 115 3.61 -10.73 27.77
CA GLY A 115 4.91 -11.39 27.91
C GLY A 115 5.09 -12.63 27.05
N GLU A 116 4.12 -12.92 26.17
CA GLU A 116 4.10 -14.11 25.32
C GLU A 116 4.82 -13.87 23.99
N THR A 117 5.27 -14.97 23.38
CA THR A 117 5.95 -14.95 22.08
C THR A 117 5.02 -15.36 20.96
N TYR A 118 5.07 -14.60 19.87
CA TYR A 118 4.34 -14.85 18.63
C TYR A 118 5.34 -14.88 17.47
N LEU A 119 5.23 -15.92 16.65
CA LEU A 119 6.04 -16.14 15.46
C LEU A 119 5.16 -16.15 14.23
N TYR A 120 5.67 -15.61 13.12
CA TYR A 120 5.09 -15.80 11.80
C TYR A 120 6.18 -15.75 10.74
N THR A 121 5.91 -16.34 9.58
CA THR A 121 6.78 -16.24 8.41
C THR A 121 6.34 -15.12 7.47
N GLN A 122 7.30 -14.34 6.96
CA GLN A 122 7.15 -13.50 5.78
C GLN A 122 8.24 -13.88 4.78
N LEU A 123 7.89 -14.70 3.79
CA LEU A 123 8.86 -15.33 2.88
C LEU A 123 8.90 -14.67 1.51
N PHE A 124 8.28 -13.49 1.41
CA PHE A 124 8.08 -12.81 0.15
C PHE A 124 9.38 -12.56 -0.62
N MET A 125 9.28 -12.76 -1.93
CA MET A 125 10.33 -12.68 -2.94
C MET A 125 11.49 -13.68 -2.80
N ASP A 126 12.40 -13.48 -1.85
CA ASP A 126 13.57 -14.35 -1.65
C ASP A 126 13.89 -14.65 -0.17
N ASP A 127 12.94 -14.44 0.74
CA ASP A 127 13.17 -14.60 2.18
C ASP A 127 12.99 -16.04 2.70
N ILE A 128 12.61 -17.00 1.84
CA ILE A 128 12.48 -18.42 2.24
C ILE A 128 13.79 -18.99 2.79
N GLN A 129 14.92 -18.53 2.23
CA GLN A 129 16.27 -18.95 2.59
C GLN A 129 16.58 -18.69 4.07
N ARG A 130 15.85 -17.78 4.72
CA ARG A 130 15.97 -17.47 6.15
C ARG A 130 15.23 -18.47 7.04
N VAL A 131 14.45 -19.38 6.48
CA VAL A 131 13.64 -20.36 7.22
C VAL A 131 13.97 -21.80 6.87
N PHE A 132 14.16 -22.12 5.59
CA PHE A 132 14.57 -23.45 5.16
C PHE A 132 15.24 -23.41 3.78
N ALA A 133 15.87 -24.52 3.39
CA ALA A 133 16.55 -24.60 2.11
C ALA A 133 15.55 -24.77 0.95
N ALA A 134 15.66 -23.97 -0.10
CA ALA A 134 14.74 -24.06 -1.25
C ALA A 134 15.43 -23.78 -2.59
N PHE A 135 14.76 -24.14 -3.68
CA PHE A 135 15.09 -23.67 -5.03
C PHE A 135 14.21 -22.46 -5.28
N ASP A 136 14.62 -21.32 -4.74
CA ASP A 136 13.68 -20.23 -4.45
C ASP A 136 13.35 -19.39 -5.69
N GLN A 137 12.25 -19.69 -6.38
CA GLN A 137 11.74 -18.92 -7.51
C GLN A 137 10.25 -19.21 -7.76
N PRO A 138 9.49 -18.28 -8.35
CA PRO A 138 8.05 -18.41 -8.49
C PRO A 138 7.59 -19.55 -9.44
N ASP A 139 8.38 -19.88 -10.47
CA ASP A 139 8.04 -20.87 -11.49
C ASP A 139 8.50 -22.31 -11.19
N LEU A 140 9.00 -22.56 -9.97
CA LEU A 140 9.24 -23.91 -9.44
C LEU A 140 8.21 -24.25 -8.35
N LYS A 141 6.93 -24.28 -8.73
CA LYS A 141 5.86 -24.68 -7.82
C LYS A 141 6.06 -26.10 -7.30
N SER A 142 5.72 -26.32 -6.03
CA SER A 142 5.87 -27.61 -5.37
C SER A 142 4.82 -27.86 -4.30
N VAL A 143 4.77 -29.10 -3.81
CA VAL A 143 3.97 -29.48 -2.63
C VAL A 143 4.81 -29.31 -1.37
N PHE A 144 4.28 -28.62 -0.38
CA PHE A 144 4.92 -28.44 0.92
C PHE A 144 4.20 -29.28 1.98
N ALA A 145 4.97 -30.06 2.75
CA ALA A 145 4.47 -30.77 3.93
C ALA A 145 5.34 -30.44 5.12
N ILE A 146 4.72 -29.92 6.18
CA ILE A 146 5.42 -29.24 7.26
C ILE A 146 5.00 -29.84 8.60
N ASP A 147 6.00 -30.26 9.37
CA ASP A 147 5.87 -30.61 10.78
C ASP A 147 6.51 -29.52 11.64
N VAL A 148 5.83 -29.13 12.71
CA VAL A 148 6.30 -28.09 13.63
C VAL A 148 6.34 -28.63 15.05
N THR A 149 7.48 -28.50 15.72
CA THR A 149 7.61 -28.67 17.16
C THR A 149 7.61 -27.29 17.81
N ALA A 150 6.61 -27.03 18.65
CA ALA A 150 6.41 -25.78 19.34
C ALA A 150 6.31 -26.01 20.86
N PRO A 151 6.54 -24.97 21.68
CA PRO A 151 6.26 -25.03 23.12
C PRO A 151 4.84 -25.53 23.43
N GLU A 152 4.71 -26.28 24.53
CA GLU A 152 3.41 -26.79 24.98
C GLU A 152 2.42 -25.64 25.23
N GLY A 153 1.21 -25.73 24.69
CA GLY A 153 0.17 -24.69 24.79
C GLY A 153 0.20 -23.63 23.69
N TRP A 154 1.15 -23.70 22.75
CA TRP A 154 1.09 -22.92 21.52
C TRP A 154 0.14 -23.56 20.50
N THR A 155 -0.47 -22.70 19.68
CA THR A 155 -1.18 -23.08 18.45
C THR A 155 -0.26 -22.87 17.26
N VAL A 156 -0.34 -23.76 16.27
CA VAL A 156 0.36 -23.62 14.99
C VAL A 156 -0.70 -23.52 13.89
N LEU A 157 -0.51 -22.55 13.00
CA LEU A 157 -1.30 -22.30 11.80
C LEU A 157 -0.36 -22.42 10.59
N GLY A 158 -0.89 -22.78 9.42
CA GLY A 158 -0.13 -22.77 8.17
C GLY A 158 -1.02 -22.83 6.94
N ASN A 159 -0.42 -22.99 5.76
CA ASN A 159 -1.16 -23.02 4.48
C ASN A 159 -2.24 -24.11 4.36
N GLY A 160 -2.14 -25.15 5.18
CA GLY A 160 -3.14 -26.21 5.26
C GLY A 160 -3.62 -26.39 6.69
N VAL A 161 -4.68 -27.18 6.86
CA VAL A 161 -5.22 -27.46 8.20
C VAL A 161 -4.14 -28.09 9.09
N ALA A 162 -3.91 -27.48 10.25
CA ALA A 162 -2.91 -27.92 11.22
C ALA A 162 -3.51 -28.81 12.31
N GLU A 163 -2.93 -29.98 12.53
CA GLU A 163 -3.36 -30.93 13.57
C GLU A 163 -2.30 -31.08 14.66
N HIS A 164 -2.71 -30.92 15.92
CA HIS A 164 -1.84 -31.19 17.06
C HIS A 164 -1.74 -32.71 17.32
N THR A 165 -0.56 -33.27 17.08
CA THR A 165 -0.28 -34.71 17.22
C THR A 165 0.26 -35.10 18.60
N GLY A 166 0.39 -34.12 19.51
CA GLY A 166 0.76 -34.29 20.92
C GLY A 166 2.22 -33.95 21.22
N GLN A 167 2.54 -33.67 22.50
CA GLN A 167 3.88 -33.27 22.95
C GLN A 167 4.43 -32.03 22.22
N GLY A 168 3.58 -31.03 21.97
CA GLY A 168 3.95 -29.81 21.25
C GLY A 168 4.19 -30.01 19.75
N ARG A 169 3.87 -31.18 19.18
CA ARG A 169 4.04 -31.46 17.75
C ARG A 169 2.77 -31.20 16.96
N TRP A 170 2.95 -30.57 15.82
CA TRP A 170 1.90 -30.22 14.88
C TRP A 170 2.27 -30.71 13.48
N THR A 171 1.28 -31.23 12.76
CA THR A 171 1.43 -31.58 11.35
C THR A 171 0.46 -30.72 10.54
N ILE A 172 1.00 -29.96 9.58
CA ILE A 172 0.23 -29.12 8.66
C ILE A 172 -0.07 -29.96 7.42
N ALA A 173 -1.33 -29.98 6.99
CA ALA A 173 -1.76 -30.71 5.80
C ALA A 173 -0.93 -30.30 4.56
N PRO A 174 -0.54 -31.25 3.67
CA PRO A 174 0.24 -30.90 2.50
C PRO A 174 -0.50 -29.95 1.55
N THR A 175 0.19 -28.92 1.07
CA THR A 175 -0.39 -27.95 0.14
C THR A 175 -0.69 -28.56 -1.23
N PRO A 176 -1.59 -27.96 -2.03
CA PRO A 176 -1.50 -28.02 -3.48
C PRO A 176 -0.16 -27.46 -4.00
N LEU A 177 0.05 -27.48 -5.32
CA LEU A 177 1.22 -26.83 -5.92
C LEU A 177 1.16 -25.32 -5.69
N ILE A 178 2.11 -24.81 -4.92
CA ILE A 178 2.29 -23.37 -4.66
C ILE A 178 3.75 -22.99 -4.89
N SER A 179 4.01 -21.69 -5.11
CA SER A 179 5.37 -21.14 -5.19
C SER A 179 6.00 -21.03 -3.80
N THR A 180 7.33 -21.02 -3.73
CA THR A 180 8.10 -20.96 -2.47
C THR A 180 7.71 -19.79 -1.58
N TYR A 181 7.56 -18.59 -2.16
CA TYR A 181 7.25 -17.35 -1.43
C TYR A 181 5.89 -17.35 -0.70
N LEU A 182 4.99 -18.30 -1.05
CA LEU A 182 3.64 -18.42 -0.49
C LEU A 182 3.57 -19.34 0.74
N VAL A 183 4.68 -19.94 1.15
CA VAL A 183 4.69 -20.79 2.35
C VAL A 183 4.52 -19.93 3.61
N ALA A 184 3.54 -20.27 4.44
CA ALA A 184 3.21 -19.56 5.66
C ALA A 184 3.06 -20.46 6.88
N ILE A 185 3.60 -19.99 8.00
CA ILE A 185 3.47 -20.60 9.32
C ILE A 185 3.30 -19.47 10.34
N ALA A 186 2.35 -19.62 11.25
CA ALA A 186 2.26 -18.79 12.46
C ALA A 186 2.22 -19.69 13.69
N ALA A 187 3.00 -19.36 14.72
CA ALA A 187 3.12 -20.18 15.92
C ALA A 187 3.19 -19.32 17.18
N GLY A 188 2.41 -19.67 18.19
CA GLY A 188 2.31 -18.87 19.40
C GLY A 188 1.00 -19.15 20.15
N PRO A 189 0.78 -18.51 21.29
CA PRO A 189 -0.45 -18.67 22.07
C PRO A 189 -1.62 -17.84 21.49
N TRP A 190 -1.87 -17.92 20.19
CA TRP A 190 -2.86 -17.15 19.44
C TRP A 190 -4.28 -17.22 20.05
N HIS A 191 -4.94 -16.07 20.15
CA HIS A 191 -6.39 -16.00 20.32
C HIS A 191 -7.05 -16.22 18.96
N SER A 192 -8.00 -17.15 18.89
CA SER A 192 -8.57 -17.62 17.63
C SER A 192 -10.09 -17.65 17.69
N ILE A 193 -10.74 -17.12 16.65
CA ILE A 193 -12.19 -17.24 16.44
C ILE A 193 -12.38 -17.97 15.12
N THR A 194 -13.03 -19.13 15.17
CA THR A 194 -13.20 -20.02 14.01
C THR A 194 -14.67 -20.16 13.62
N THR A 195 -14.91 -20.37 12.33
CA THR A 195 -16.23 -20.60 11.75
C THR A 195 -16.13 -21.54 10.54
N GLU A 196 -17.26 -21.89 9.95
CA GLU A 196 -17.32 -22.61 8.68
C GLU A 196 -18.11 -21.80 7.65
N HIS A 197 -17.65 -21.79 6.41
CA HIS A 197 -18.36 -21.19 5.27
C HIS A 197 -18.14 -22.03 4.02
N ALA A 198 -19.20 -22.25 3.24
CA ALA A 198 -19.16 -23.10 2.04
C ALA A 198 -18.55 -24.52 2.24
N GLY A 199 -18.57 -25.05 3.47
CA GLY A 199 -17.99 -26.36 3.80
C GLY A 199 -16.49 -26.35 4.06
N LEU A 200 -15.87 -25.17 4.19
CA LEU A 200 -14.47 -24.96 4.54
C LEU A 200 -14.35 -24.29 5.92
N PRO A 201 -13.30 -24.62 6.70
CA PRO A 201 -12.96 -23.93 7.93
C PRO A 201 -12.35 -22.54 7.65
N PHE A 202 -12.81 -21.56 8.42
CA PHE A 202 -12.33 -20.18 8.39
C PHE A 202 -11.89 -19.76 9.80
N GLY A 203 -10.88 -18.90 9.90
CA GLY A 203 -10.36 -18.41 11.17
C GLY A 203 -9.87 -16.98 11.12
N ILE A 204 -9.99 -16.28 12.24
CA ILE A 204 -9.31 -15.00 12.50
C ILE A 204 -8.49 -15.13 13.77
N HIS A 205 -7.23 -14.68 13.72
CA HIS A 205 -6.25 -14.91 14.78
C HIS A 205 -5.52 -13.64 15.15
N CYS A 206 -5.33 -13.38 16.44
CA CYS A 206 -4.48 -12.30 16.92
C CYS A 206 -3.72 -12.71 18.19
N ARG A 207 -2.72 -11.93 18.58
CA ARG A 207 -2.10 -12.07 19.90
C ARG A 207 -3.11 -11.85 21.03
N ARG A 208 -2.92 -12.53 22.17
CA ARG A 208 -3.89 -12.53 23.30
C ARG A 208 -4.18 -11.13 23.84
N SER A 209 -3.18 -10.26 23.87
CA SER A 209 -3.39 -8.86 24.29
C SER A 209 -4.38 -8.08 23.42
N LEU A 210 -4.59 -8.53 22.18
CA LEU A 210 -5.54 -7.93 21.23
C LEU A 210 -6.92 -8.62 21.22
N ALA A 211 -7.09 -9.72 21.95
CA ALA A 211 -8.31 -10.53 21.93
C ALA A 211 -9.60 -9.73 22.15
N PRO A 212 -9.71 -8.82 23.15
CA PRO A 212 -10.95 -8.06 23.36
C PRO A 212 -11.34 -7.16 22.18
N TYR A 213 -10.36 -6.71 21.41
CA TYR A 213 -10.57 -5.83 20.26
C TYR A 213 -10.90 -6.64 19.00
N LEU A 214 -10.27 -7.81 18.82
CA LEU A 214 -10.67 -8.73 17.76
C LEU A 214 -12.10 -9.24 18.00
N ASP A 215 -12.43 -9.63 19.23
CA ASP A 215 -13.78 -10.09 19.59
C ASP A 215 -14.85 -9.02 19.28
N ALA A 216 -14.53 -7.74 19.46
CA ALA A 216 -15.45 -6.63 19.20
C ALA A 216 -15.75 -6.43 17.71
N ASP A 217 -14.80 -6.76 16.82
CA ASP A 217 -14.89 -6.58 15.37
C ASP A 217 -15.08 -7.91 14.61
N ALA A 218 -15.12 -9.05 15.29
CA ALA A 218 -15.11 -10.39 14.70
C ALA A 218 -16.25 -10.61 13.70
N ASP A 219 -17.48 -10.24 14.07
CA ASP A 219 -18.65 -10.37 13.20
C ASP A 219 -18.48 -9.56 11.91
N GLU A 220 -17.98 -8.32 12.00
CA GLU A 220 -17.73 -7.48 10.83
C GLU A 220 -16.70 -8.11 9.89
N ILE A 221 -15.57 -8.55 10.43
CA ILE A 221 -14.49 -9.17 9.65
C ILE A 221 -15.00 -10.44 8.95
N LEU A 222 -15.64 -11.35 9.69
CA LEU A 222 -16.13 -12.62 9.14
C LEU A 222 -17.30 -12.42 8.15
N ASP A 223 -18.17 -11.43 8.36
CA ASP A 223 -19.23 -11.08 7.39
C ASP A 223 -18.64 -10.60 6.07
N ILE A 224 -17.66 -9.70 6.12
CA ILE A 224 -16.96 -9.21 4.93
C ILE A 224 -16.26 -10.36 4.20
N THR A 225 -15.51 -11.19 4.94
CA THR A 225 -14.78 -12.32 4.36
C THR A 225 -15.74 -13.27 3.63
N ARG A 226 -16.87 -13.62 4.23
CA ARG A 226 -17.88 -14.51 3.59
C ARG A 226 -18.52 -13.87 2.37
N ALA A 227 -18.90 -12.59 2.46
CA ALA A 227 -19.51 -11.88 1.34
C ALA A 227 -18.56 -11.76 0.14
N CYS A 228 -17.29 -11.44 0.39
CA CYS A 228 -16.26 -11.41 -0.66
C CYS A 228 -16.03 -12.80 -1.25
N TYR A 229 -15.98 -13.84 -0.41
CA TYR A 229 -15.81 -15.23 -0.85
C TYR A 229 -16.92 -15.65 -1.82
N ASP A 230 -18.18 -15.39 -1.44
CA ASP A 230 -19.34 -15.72 -2.26
C ASP A 230 -19.30 -14.94 -3.58
N ARG A 231 -18.93 -13.65 -3.53
CA ARG A 231 -18.87 -12.82 -4.73
C ARG A 231 -17.76 -13.24 -5.68
N TYR A 232 -16.61 -13.69 -5.19
CA TYR A 232 -15.57 -14.26 -6.05
C TYR A 232 -16.04 -15.54 -6.74
N HIS A 233 -16.78 -16.41 -6.05
CA HIS A 233 -17.36 -17.62 -6.64
C HIS A 233 -18.47 -17.34 -7.67
N GLU A 234 -19.13 -16.19 -7.60
CA GLU A 234 -20.05 -15.75 -8.65
C GLU A 234 -19.33 -15.20 -9.89
N LYS A 235 -18.12 -14.66 -9.73
CA LYS A 235 -17.34 -14.05 -10.82
C LYS A 235 -16.47 -15.07 -11.54
N PHE A 236 -15.86 -16.00 -10.81
CA PHE A 236 -14.88 -16.94 -11.34
C PHE A 236 -15.44 -18.35 -11.48
N ASP A 237 -15.20 -18.98 -12.63
CA ASP A 237 -15.67 -20.34 -12.90
C ASP A 237 -14.84 -21.41 -12.16
N GLU A 238 -13.56 -21.14 -11.89
CA GLU A 238 -12.71 -22.06 -11.14
C GLU A 238 -12.95 -21.86 -9.63
N PRO A 239 -13.24 -22.93 -8.87
CA PRO A 239 -13.54 -22.82 -7.44
C PRO A 239 -12.30 -22.52 -6.60
N TYR A 240 -12.52 -22.08 -5.36
CA TYR A 240 -11.46 -21.96 -4.36
C TYR A 240 -10.74 -23.30 -4.14
N PRO A 241 -9.40 -23.35 -4.30
CA PRO A 241 -8.68 -24.63 -4.38
C PRO A 241 -8.05 -25.13 -3.06
N PHE A 242 -8.09 -24.35 -1.98
CA PHE A 242 -7.40 -24.67 -0.71
C PHE A 242 -8.35 -25.23 0.36
N ASP A 243 -7.82 -25.82 1.42
CA ASP A 243 -8.59 -26.60 2.41
C ASP A 243 -9.08 -25.78 3.63
N SER A 244 -8.55 -24.58 3.85
CA SER A 244 -8.98 -23.61 4.87
C SER A 244 -8.80 -22.17 4.38
N TYR A 245 -9.38 -21.20 5.10
CA TYR A 245 -9.09 -19.77 4.92
C TYR A 245 -8.92 -19.08 6.28
N ASP A 246 -7.68 -19.01 6.75
CA ASP A 246 -7.33 -18.33 8.00
C ASP A 246 -6.74 -16.93 7.74
N GLN A 247 -7.05 -15.98 8.62
CA GLN A 247 -6.51 -14.63 8.62
C GLN A 247 -5.79 -14.35 9.94
N ALA A 248 -4.47 -14.19 9.91
CA ALA A 248 -3.66 -13.92 11.09
C ALA A 248 -3.22 -12.44 11.13
N PHE A 249 -3.66 -11.72 12.15
CA PHE A 249 -3.23 -10.34 12.45
C PHE A 249 -1.91 -10.38 13.22
N VAL A 250 -0.79 -10.23 12.51
CA VAL A 250 0.58 -10.42 13.01
C VAL A 250 1.28 -9.10 13.36
N PRO A 251 2.14 -9.08 14.40
CA PRO A 251 2.83 -7.86 14.85
C PRO A 251 4.01 -7.48 13.93
N GLU A 252 4.36 -6.20 13.90
CA GLU A 252 5.58 -5.70 13.22
C GLU A 252 5.69 -6.09 11.73
N PHE A 253 4.55 -6.16 11.02
CA PHE A 253 4.47 -6.58 9.62
C PHE A 253 4.83 -5.43 8.65
N ASN A 254 5.77 -5.67 7.73
CA ASN A 254 6.26 -4.62 6.82
C ASN A 254 5.25 -4.20 5.75
N ALA A 255 4.38 -5.11 5.33
CA ALA A 255 3.38 -4.89 4.29
C ALA A 255 1.99 -4.60 4.89
N GLY A 256 1.00 -4.40 4.03
CA GLY A 256 -0.41 -4.33 4.46
C GLY A 256 -0.91 -5.70 4.92
N ALA A 257 -0.72 -6.68 4.05
CA ALA A 257 -1.02 -8.09 4.25
C ALA A 257 -0.16 -8.92 3.26
N MET A 258 -0.28 -10.24 3.32
CA MET A 258 0.37 -11.19 2.41
C MET A 258 -0.56 -12.37 2.16
N GLU A 259 -0.67 -12.74 0.89
CA GLU A 259 -1.73 -13.57 0.33
C GLU A 259 -1.57 -15.08 0.57
N ASN A 260 -0.82 -15.51 1.57
CA ASN A 260 -0.43 -16.92 1.65
C ASN A 260 -1.67 -17.83 1.71
N PRO A 261 -1.85 -18.74 0.74
CA PRO A 261 -3.08 -19.52 0.61
C PRO A 261 -3.27 -20.39 1.84
N GLY A 262 -4.48 -20.36 2.41
CA GLY A 262 -4.83 -21.01 3.67
C GLY A 262 -4.50 -20.22 4.94
N LEU A 263 -3.49 -19.34 4.92
CA LEU A 263 -3.10 -18.50 6.07
C LEU A 263 -2.66 -17.10 5.63
N VAL A 264 -3.63 -16.24 5.33
CA VAL A 264 -3.38 -14.85 4.96
C VAL A 264 -2.90 -14.09 6.20
N THR A 265 -1.78 -13.37 6.10
CA THR A 265 -1.28 -12.55 7.20
C THR A 265 -1.60 -11.08 6.98
N PHE A 266 -2.03 -10.39 8.03
CA PHE A 266 -2.35 -8.97 8.04
C PHE A 266 -1.53 -8.29 9.12
N ARG A 267 -1.14 -7.03 8.92
CA ARG A 267 -0.61 -6.23 10.04
C ARG A 267 -1.66 -6.11 11.15
N ASP A 268 -1.21 -6.23 12.41
CA ASP A 268 -2.11 -6.19 13.57
C ASP A 268 -2.73 -4.82 13.86
N GLU A 269 -2.27 -3.75 13.20
CA GLU A 269 -2.92 -2.42 13.18
C GLU A 269 -4.38 -2.46 12.67
N PHE A 270 -4.77 -3.52 11.95
CA PHE A 270 -6.16 -3.74 11.53
C PHE A 270 -7.06 -4.28 12.65
N VAL A 271 -6.50 -4.60 13.82
CA VAL A 271 -7.25 -4.88 15.05
C VAL A 271 -7.29 -3.61 15.90
N TYR A 272 -8.41 -2.88 15.81
CA TYR A 272 -8.49 -1.52 16.32
C TYR A 272 -8.66 -1.45 17.84
N ARG A 273 -7.66 -0.85 18.50
CA ARG A 273 -7.68 -0.56 19.94
C ARG A 273 -8.35 0.76 20.33
N SER A 274 -8.50 1.63 19.34
CA SER A 274 -8.97 3.00 19.47
C SER A 274 -10.11 3.24 18.49
N ALA A 275 -10.79 4.37 18.63
CA ALA A 275 -11.83 4.75 17.69
C ALA A 275 -11.26 4.86 16.27
N VAL A 276 -12.03 4.37 15.30
CA VAL A 276 -11.73 4.47 13.87
C VAL A 276 -12.92 5.00 13.10
N THR A 277 -12.62 5.62 11.98
CA THR A 277 -13.56 6.09 10.97
C THR A 277 -14.12 4.90 10.17
N ASP A 278 -15.26 5.12 9.52
CA ASP A 278 -15.81 4.11 8.61
C ASP A 278 -14.91 3.90 7.38
N THR A 279 -14.15 4.92 6.96
CA THR A 279 -13.13 4.80 5.92
C THR A 279 -12.00 3.85 6.33
N GLU A 280 -11.52 3.91 7.57
CA GLU A 280 -10.50 2.97 8.06
C GLU A 280 -11.05 1.53 8.09
N ARG A 281 -12.30 1.32 8.54
CA ARG A 281 -12.98 0.02 8.45
C ARG A 281 -13.13 -0.46 7.01
N GLN A 282 -13.47 0.44 6.08
CA GLN A 282 -13.50 0.16 4.64
C GLN A 282 -12.12 -0.24 4.12
N THR A 283 -11.04 0.43 4.53
CA THR A 283 -9.68 0.07 4.14
C THR A 283 -9.33 -1.34 4.61
N ARG A 284 -9.64 -1.72 5.85
CA ARG A 284 -9.48 -3.11 6.32
C ARG A 284 -10.27 -4.09 5.45
N ALA A 285 -11.53 -3.77 5.18
CA ALA A 285 -12.39 -4.60 4.34
C ALA A 285 -11.85 -4.76 2.91
N MET A 286 -11.25 -3.70 2.35
CA MET A 286 -10.64 -3.70 1.03
C MET A 286 -9.41 -4.60 1.00
N VAL A 287 -8.55 -4.53 2.02
CA VAL A 287 -7.39 -5.45 2.12
C VAL A 287 -7.87 -6.89 2.23
N ILE A 288 -8.90 -7.19 3.04
CA ILE A 288 -9.49 -8.55 3.10
C ILE A 288 -9.95 -9.02 1.71
N ALA A 289 -10.64 -8.15 0.95
CA ALA A 289 -11.10 -8.47 -0.39
C ALA A 289 -9.95 -8.63 -1.40
N HIS A 290 -8.87 -7.84 -1.26
CA HIS A 290 -7.64 -7.91 -2.04
C HIS A 290 -6.93 -9.24 -1.83
N GLU A 291 -6.65 -9.61 -0.58
CA GLU A 291 -5.97 -10.87 -0.26
C GLU A 291 -6.77 -12.09 -0.72
N MET A 292 -8.09 -12.03 -0.65
CA MET A 292 -8.92 -13.12 -1.14
C MET A 292 -8.90 -13.23 -2.68
N ALA A 293 -8.66 -12.14 -3.41
CA ALA A 293 -8.50 -12.19 -4.86
C ALA A 293 -7.25 -13.00 -5.26
N HIS A 294 -6.20 -12.90 -4.46
CA HIS A 294 -4.92 -13.56 -4.71
C HIS A 294 -4.99 -15.09 -4.70
N MET A 295 -5.98 -15.65 -4.00
CA MET A 295 -6.30 -17.09 -4.02
C MET A 295 -6.48 -17.63 -5.44
N TRP A 296 -6.86 -16.76 -6.39
CA TRP A 296 -6.85 -17.04 -7.82
C TRP A 296 -5.69 -16.37 -8.57
N PHE A 297 -5.45 -15.06 -8.34
CA PHE A 297 -4.40 -14.27 -9.00
C PHE A 297 -3.16 -14.11 -8.12
N GLY A 298 -2.20 -15.01 -8.26
CA GLY A 298 -0.99 -15.03 -7.45
C GLY A 298 -0.72 -16.43 -6.92
N ASP A 299 -1.76 -17.13 -6.46
CA ASP A 299 -1.60 -18.45 -5.86
C ASP A 299 -1.94 -19.57 -6.83
N LEU A 300 -3.20 -19.62 -7.29
CA LEU A 300 -3.65 -20.59 -8.27
C LEU A 300 -2.90 -20.42 -9.59
N VAL A 301 -2.84 -19.19 -10.12
CA VAL A 301 -2.01 -18.83 -11.27
C VAL A 301 -1.01 -17.77 -10.83
N THR A 302 0.28 -18.09 -10.93
CA THR A 302 1.37 -17.21 -10.50
C THR A 302 2.11 -16.66 -11.72
N LEU A 303 2.65 -15.46 -11.63
CA LEU A 303 3.65 -14.98 -12.59
C LEU A 303 4.79 -15.99 -12.83
N ALA A 304 5.37 -16.00 -14.02
CA ALA A 304 6.57 -16.80 -14.31
C ALA A 304 7.86 -16.16 -13.74
N TRP A 305 7.95 -14.83 -13.80
CA TRP A 305 9.02 -14.05 -13.21
C TRP A 305 8.48 -12.69 -12.76
N TRP A 306 9.23 -12.04 -11.86
CA TRP A 306 8.78 -10.85 -11.13
C TRP A 306 8.56 -9.60 -12.00
N ASP A 307 8.92 -9.62 -13.28
CA ASP A 307 8.54 -8.55 -14.22
C ASP A 307 7.01 -8.44 -14.41
N ASP A 308 6.29 -9.54 -14.17
CA ASP A 308 4.83 -9.61 -14.25
C ASP A 308 4.14 -9.51 -12.88
N ILE A 309 4.79 -8.98 -11.84
CA ILE A 309 4.17 -8.84 -10.50
C ILE A 309 2.87 -8.04 -10.49
N TRP A 310 2.74 -7.06 -11.39
CA TRP A 310 1.51 -6.31 -11.57
C TRP A 310 0.30 -7.23 -11.88
N LEU A 311 0.52 -8.39 -12.52
CA LEU A 311 -0.55 -9.35 -12.82
C LEU A 311 -1.18 -9.91 -11.54
N ASN A 312 -0.41 -9.99 -10.47
CA ASN A 312 -0.95 -10.36 -9.15
C ASN A 312 -1.53 -9.09 -8.48
N GLU A 313 -0.70 -8.08 -8.27
CA GLU A 313 -1.02 -6.94 -7.39
C GLU A 313 -2.07 -5.99 -7.97
N SER A 314 -1.96 -5.64 -9.26
CA SER A 314 -2.92 -4.75 -9.91
C SER A 314 -4.30 -5.40 -9.98
N PHE A 315 -4.34 -6.70 -10.26
CA PHE A 315 -5.58 -7.47 -10.33
C PHE A 315 -6.24 -7.58 -8.97
N ALA A 316 -5.48 -7.99 -7.96
CA ALA A 316 -5.99 -8.07 -6.61
C ALA A 316 -6.48 -6.71 -6.11
N GLU A 317 -5.79 -5.61 -6.40
CA GLU A 317 -6.22 -4.27 -6.00
C GLU A 317 -7.52 -3.89 -6.73
N TYR A 318 -7.60 -4.03 -8.06
CA TYR A 318 -8.82 -3.75 -8.82
C TYR A 318 -10.02 -4.58 -8.32
N MET A 319 -9.81 -5.90 -8.18
CA MET A 319 -10.84 -6.82 -7.74
C MET A 319 -11.24 -6.59 -6.29
N GLY A 320 -10.30 -6.22 -5.41
CA GLY A 320 -10.56 -5.88 -4.02
C GLY A 320 -11.55 -4.73 -3.90
N TYR A 321 -11.31 -3.61 -4.59
CA TYR A 321 -12.25 -2.48 -4.64
C TYR A 321 -13.59 -2.85 -5.29
N GLN A 322 -13.55 -3.53 -6.45
CA GLN A 322 -14.76 -3.86 -7.19
C GLN A 322 -15.66 -4.84 -6.41
N THR A 323 -15.09 -5.93 -5.89
CA THR A 323 -15.80 -6.96 -5.14
C THR A 323 -16.35 -6.40 -3.82
N LEU A 324 -15.55 -5.62 -3.09
CA LEU A 324 -16.01 -5.01 -1.84
C LEU A 324 -17.23 -4.11 -2.07
N THR A 325 -17.18 -3.30 -3.14
CA THR A 325 -18.27 -2.39 -3.56
C THR A 325 -19.57 -3.12 -3.85
N GLU A 326 -19.47 -4.30 -4.47
CA GLU A 326 -20.63 -5.08 -4.91
C GLU A 326 -21.21 -5.96 -3.80
N ALA A 327 -20.37 -6.47 -2.90
CA ALA A 327 -20.73 -7.54 -1.97
C ALA A 327 -21.05 -7.08 -0.55
N THR A 328 -20.67 -5.86 -0.17
CA THR A 328 -20.73 -5.43 1.24
C THR A 328 -21.47 -4.11 1.44
N ARG A 329 -21.54 -3.64 2.70
CA ARG A 329 -22.12 -2.34 3.04
C ARG A 329 -21.31 -1.15 2.53
N PHE A 330 -20.06 -1.35 2.09
CA PHE A 330 -19.19 -0.29 1.61
C PHE A 330 -19.40 -0.09 0.12
N THR A 331 -20.30 0.82 -0.27
CA THR A 331 -20.71 1.00 -1.68
C THR A 331 -19.94 2.10 -2.43
N ASP A 332 -19.16 2.91 -1.72
CA ASP A 332 -18.48 4.10 -2.29
C ASP A 332 -16.95 3.98 -2.23
N THR A 333 -16.43 2.75 -2.29
CA THR A 333 -14.99 2.46 -2.07
C THR A 333 -14.07 3.19 -3.06
N TRP A 334 -14.55 3.45 -4.27
CA TRP A 334 -13.83 4.17 -5.31
C TRP A 334 -13.56 5.64 -4.95
N VAL A 335 -14.29 6.23 -4.00
CA VAL A 335 -14.02 7.58 -3.50
C VAL A 335 -12.69 7.61 -2.75
N ASP A 336 -12.47 6.64 -1.86
CA ASP A 336 -11.22 6.45 -1.12
C ASP A 336 -10.07 6.11 -2.08
N PHE A 337 -10.31 5.20 -3.03
CA PHE A 337 -9.35 4.92 -4.10
C PHE A 337 -8.93 6.20 -4.82
N GLY A 338 -9.91 7.02 -5.23
CA GLY A 338 -9.69 8.26 -5.93
C GLY A 338 -8.80 9.21 -5.13
N VAL A 339 -9.19 9.56 -3.91
CA VAL A 339 -8.51 10.62 -3.13
C VAL A 339 -7.19 10.16 -2.47
N ALA A 340 -7.08 8.87 -2.11
CA ALA A 340 -5.91 8.35 -1.39
C ALA A 340 -4.97 7.54 -2.27
N ARG A 341 -5.48 6.51 -2.97
CA ARG A 341 -4.63 5.56 -3.73
C ARG A 341 -4.15 6.16 -5.05
N LYS A 342 -5.03 6.83 -5.79
CA LYS A 342 -4.69 7.37 -7.11
C LYS A 342 -3.63 8.46 -7.05
N GLY A 343 -3.69 9.32 -6.03
CA GLY A 343 -2.65 10.31 -5.78
C GLY A 343 -1.27 9.69 -5.50
N TRP A 344 -1.22 8.55 -4.82
CA TRP A 344 0.02 7.79 -4.63
C TRP A 344 0.57 7.23 -5.95
N GLY A 345 -0.29 6.66 -6.80
CA GLY A 345 0.08 6.24 -8.15
C GLY A 345 0.63 7.40 -8.98
N TYR A 346 -0.08 8.55 -9.00
CA TYR A 346 0.36 9.72 -9.74
C TYR A 346 1.72 10.24 -9.28
N ASP A 347 2.01 10.20 -7.98
CA ASP A 347 3.29 10.63 -7.47
C ASP A 347 4.40 9.66 -7.90
N ALA A 348 4.17 8.35 -7.77
CA ALA A 348 5.12 7.31 -8.19
C ALA A 348 5.46 7.42 -9.69
N ASP A 349 4.45 7.56 -10.54
CA ASP A 349 4.62 7.57 -12.00
C ASP A 349 5.25 8.87 -12.54
N GLN A 350 5.34 9.91 -11.72
CA GLN A 350 5.98 11.20 -12.03
C GLN A 350 7.40 11.34 -11.48
N ARG A 351 7.83 10.44 -10.61
CA ARG A 351 9.17 10.43 -10.03
C ARG A 351 10.18 9.82 -11.00
N PRO A 352 11.49 10.08 -10.82
CA PRO A 352 12.52 9.52 -11.70
C PRO A 352 12.64 7.99 -11.63
N SER A 353 12.12 7.35 -10.56
CA SER A 353 12.05 5.89 -10.42
C SER A 353 10.88 5.23 -11.17
N THR A 354 10.09 6.02 -11.92
CA THR A 354 8.96 5.52 -12.70
C THR A 354 9.32 4.34 -13.61
N HIS A 355 8.37 3.42 -13.75
CA HIS A 355 8.45 2.27 -14.65
C HIS A 355 7.08 1.95 -15.26
N PRO A 356 7.01 1.17 -16.35
CA PRO A 356 5.74 0.69 -16.87
C PRO A 356 5.04 -0.21 -15.85
N VAL A 357 3.71 -0.38 -15.98
CA VAL A 357 2.96 -1.34 -15.14
C VAL A 357 3.51 -2.76 -15.37
N ALA A 358 3.76 -3.12 -16.63
CA ALA A 358 4.44 -4.34 -17.02
C ALA A 358 5.82 -3.97 -17.60
N PRO A 359 6.88 -3.84 -16.78
CA PRO A 359 8.23 -3.53 -17.28
C PRO A 359 8.73 -4.61 -18.24
N ASP A 360 9.63 -4.23 -19.16
CA ASP A 360 10.32 -5.22 -19.99
C ASP A 360 11.12 -6.17 -19.10
N PRO A 361 11.17 -7.48 -19.39
CA PRO A 361 11.90 -8.41 -18.55
C PRO A 361 13.38 -8.06 -18.35
N ASP A 362 14.04 -7.41 -19.33
CA ASP A 362 15.43 -6.97 -19.22
C ASP A 362 15.60 -5.84 -18.18
N ALA A 363 14.52 -5.13 -17.83
CA ALA A 363 14.50 -4.12 -16.77
C ALA A 363 14.31 -4.72 -15.37
N VAL A 364 14.04 -6.03 -15.27
CA VAL A 364 13.91 -6.76 -14.00
C VAL A 364 14.83 -7.99 -14.01
N PRO A 365 16.16 -7.77 -14.07
CA PRO A 365 17.13 -8.86 -14.24
C PRO A 365 17.33 -9.71 -12.98
N ASP A 366 16.88 -9.26 -11.81
CA ASP A 366 17.08 -9.92 -10.52
C ASP A 366 16.00 -9.55 -9.48
N THR A 367 15.98 -10.27 -8.35
CA THR A 367 15.04 -10.05 -7.24
C THR A 367 15.19 -8.66 -6.62
N ALA A 368 16.41 -8.13 -6.51
CA ALA A 368 16.62 -6.78 -5.97
C ALA A 368 15.96 -5.69 -6.82
N SER A 369 15.98 -5.83 -8.15
CA SER A 369 15.29 -4.93 -9.08
C SER A 369 13.78 -5.11 -9.02
N ALA A 370 13.30 -6.36 -8.88
CA ALA A 370 11.88 -6.67 -8.73
C ALA A 370 11.25 -6.01 -7.49
N LEU A 371 11.94 -6.05 -6.34
CA LEU A 371 11.48 -5.44 -5.09
C LEU A 371 11.17 -3.94 -5.24
N LEU A 372 11.81 -3.28 -6.18
CA LEU A 372 11.59 -1.86 -6.41
C LEU A 372 10.22 -1.59 -7.07
N ASN A 373 9.61 -2.56 -7.73
CA ASN A 373 8.35 -2.39 -8.45
C ASN A 373 7.11 -2.52 -7.55
N PHE A 374 7.27 -2.76 -6.24
CA PHE A 374 6.17 -2.78 -5.26
C PHE A 374 5.82 -1.36 -4.82
N ASP A 375 5.19 -0.60 -5.70
CA ASP A 375 4.85 0.79 -5.45
C ASP A 375 3.51 1.23 -6.07
N GLY A 376 3.24 2.53 -6.05
CA GLY A 376 1.97 3.08 -6.53
C GLY A 376 1.68 2.77 -8.00
N ILE A 377 2.67 2.34 -8.78
CA ILE A 377 2.49 1.92 -10.17
C ILE A 377 1.85 0.53 -10.23
N SER A 378 2.41 -0.47 -9.55
CA SER A 378 1.90 -1.85 -9.57
C SER A 378 0.55 -2.00 -8.86
N TYR A 379 0.24 -1.12 -7.91
CA TYR A 379 -1.07 -1.10 -7.22
C TYR A 379 -2.04 -0.11 -7.88
N ALA A 380 -1.85 1.20 -7.68
CA ALA A 380 -2.85 2.20 -8.03
C ALA A 380 -2.96 2.48 -9.54
N LYS A 381 -1.84 2.63 -10.26
CA LYS A 381 -1.86 2.80 -11.73
C LYS A 381 -2.34 1.52 -12.40
N GLY A 382 -1.84 0.36 -11.97
CA GLY A 382 -2.25 -0.94 -12.44
C GLY A 382 -3.76 -1.19 -12.27
N ALA A 383 -4.30 -1.00 -11.07
CA ALA A 383 -5.74 -1.11 -10.83
C ALA A 383 -6.56 -0.10 -11.66
N SER A 384 -6.06 1.12 -11.84
CA SER A 384 -6.70 2.11 -12.72
C SER A 384 -6.66 1.68 -14.20
N ALA A 385 -5.58 1.04 -14.65
CA ALA A 385 -5.46 0.49 -15.99
C ALA A 385 -6.43 -0.68 -16.19
N LEU A 386 -6.61 -1.56 -15.20
CA LEU A 386 -7.61 -2.62 -15.25
C LEU A 386 -9.04 -2.07 -15.24
N ARG A 387 -9.32 -1.06 -14.42
CA ARG A 387 -10.62 -0.37 -14.45
C ARG A 387 -10.90 0.23 -15.82
N GLN A 388 -9.90 0.87 -16.45
CA GLN A 388 -10.00 1.39 -17.81
C GLN A 388 -10.18 0.28 -18.85
N LEU A 389 -9.52 -0.87 -18.67
CA LEU A 389 -9.65 -2.04 -19.52
C LEU A 389 -11.06 -2.62 -19.45
N VAL A 390 -11.64 -2.75 -18.25
CA VAL A 390 -13.03 -3.20 -18.06
C VAL A 390 -14.02 -2.21 -18.66
N ALA A 391 -13.81 -0.91 -18.46
CA ALA A 391 -14.63 0.12 -19.09
C ALA A 391 -14.55 0.08 -20.63
N TRP A 392 -13.38 -0.31 -21.17
CA TRP A 392 -13.16 -0.41 -22.61
C TRP A 392 -13.69 -1.72 -23.20
N LEU A 393 -13.41 -2.88 -22.61
CA LEU A 393 -13.87 -4.19 -23.08
C LEU A 393 -15.37 -4.42 -22.83
N GLY A 394 -15.85 -3.99 -21.66
CA GLY A 394 -17.09 -4.47 -21.06
C GLY A 394 -16.83 -5.64 -20.11
N GLU A 395 -17.52 -5.63 -18.96
CA GLU A 395 -17.32 -6.60 -17.88
C GLU A 395 -17.47 -8.06 -18.32
N LYS A 396 -18.47 -8.35 -19.16
CA LYS A 396 -18.73 -9.72 -19.64
C LYS A 396 -17.54 -10.32 -20.39
N ASP A 397 -16.99 -9.58 -21.35
CA ASP A 397 -15.89 -10.06 -22.19
C ASP A 397 -14.59 -10.12 -21.38
N PHE A 398 -14.40 -9.17 -20.46
CA PHE A 398 -13.30 -9.21 -19.50
C PHE A 398 -13.34 -10.49 -18.63
N LEU A 399 -14.46 -10.77 -17.95
CA LEU A 399 -14.61 -11.96 -17.11
C LEU A 399 -14.45 -13.27 -17.90
N ALA A 400 -14.97 -13.33 -19.13
CA ALA A 400 -14.77 -14.49 -20.00
C ALA A 400 -13.28 -14.75 -20.30
N GLY A 401 -12.50 -13.69 -20.54
CA GLY A 401 -11.05 -13.79 -20.71
C GLY A 401 -10.31 -14.21 -19.44
N ILE A 402 -10.73 -13.70 -18.28
CA ILE A 402 -10.20 -14.12 -16.97
C ILE A 402 -10.45 -15.61 -16.71
N ASN A 403 -11.68 -16.09 -16.91
CA ASN A 403 -12.02 -17.50 -16.69
C ASN A 403 -11.25 -18.41 -17.67
N ALA A 404 -11.01 -17.96 -18.90
CA ALA A 404 -10.14 -18.68 -19.84
C ALA A 404 -8.69 -18.76 -19.33
N HIS A 405 -8.18 -17.73 -18.67
CA HIS A 405 -6.84 -17.73 -18.08
C HIS A 405 -6.73 -18.72 -16.92
N PHE A 406 -7.67 -18.72 -15.98
CA PHE A 406 -7.66 -19.71 -14.89
C PHE A 406 -7.76 -21.15 -15.40
N ALA A 407 -8.68 -21.40 -16.34
CA ALA A 407 -8.87 -22.75 -16.89
C ALA A 407 -7.59 -23.29 -17.58
N ARG A 408 -6.77 -22.42 -18.18
CA ARG A 408 -5.53 -22.81 -18.88
C ARG A 408 -4.32 -22.95 -17.97
N HIS A 409 -4.23 -22.14 -16.91
CA HIS A 409 -2.99 -21.98 -16.13
C HIS A 409 -3.10 -22.40 -14.65
N LYS A 410 -4.23 -22.99 -14.22
CA LYS A 410 -4.38 -23.40 -12.81
C LYS A 410 -3.25 -24.29 -12.30
N PHE A 411 -2.74 -23.95 -11.11
CA PHE A 411 -1.57 -24.53 -10.46
C PHE A 411 -0.28 -24.47 -11.29
N ALA A 412 -0.21 -23.54 -12.24
CA ALA A 412 0.96 -23.28 -13.07
C ALA A 412 1.30 -21.79 -13.04
N ASN A 413 2.24 -21.42 -13.92
CA ASN A 413 2.66 -20.04 -14.11
C ASN A 413 2.17 -19.49 -15.45
N ALA A 414 2.02 -18.17 -15.53
CA ALA A 414 1.64 -17.47 -16.75
C ALA A 414 2.45 -16.18 -16.93
N THR A 415 2.59 -15.77 -18.19
CA THR A 415 3.23 -14.50 -18.58
C THR A 415 2.18 -13.45 -18.95
N LEU A 416 2.59 -12.18 -19.10
CA LEU A 416 1.74 -11.14 -19.70
C LEU A 416 1.19 -11.57 -21.06
N ALA A 417 2.00 -12.21 -21.90
CA ALA A 417 1.56 -12.62 -23.23
C ALA A 417 0.39 -13.61 -23.13
N ASP A 418 0.50 -14.61 -22.25
CA ASP A 418 -0.58 -15.57 -22.01
C ASP A 418 -1.85 -14.87 -21.51
N PHE A 419 -1.68 -13.93 -20.57
CA PHE A 419 -2.80 -13.14 -20.03
C PHE A 419 -3.53 -12.34 -21.12
N ILE A 420 -2.80 -11.61 -21.96
CA ILE A 420 -3.38 -10.81 -23.04
C ILE A 420 -4.01 -11.70 -24.12
N ASP A 421 -3.40 -12.84 -24.47
CA ASP A 421 -3.96 -13.80 -25.43
C ASP A 421 -5.31 -14.36 -24.94
N ASN A 422 -5.43 -14.61 -23.64
CA ASN A 422 -6.68 -15.10 -23.04
C ASN A 422 -7.78 -14.04 -23.10
N LEU A 423 -7.46 -12.78 -22.76
CA LEU A 423 -8.40 -11.66 -22.91
C LEU A 423 -8.81 -11.44 -24.38
N ALA A 424 -7.85 -11.45 -25.31
CA ALA A 424 -8.11 -11.25 -26.73
C ALA A 424 -9.02 -12.35 -27.32
N SER A 425 -9.02 -13.55 -26.74
CA SER A 425 -9.90 -14.63 -27.19
C SER A 425 -11.40 -14.39 -26.92
N ALA A 426 -11.75 -13.41 -26.08
CA ALA A 426 -13.11 -13.10 -25.66
C ALA A 426 -13.72 -11.85 -26.33
N THR A 427 -12.97 -11.14 -27.19
CA THR A 427 -13.40 -9.86 -27.77
C THR A 427 -12.88 -9.65 -29.19
N ASP A 428 -13.55 -8.80 -29.98
CA ASP A 428 -13.07 -8.36 -31.29
C ASP A 428 -12.17 -7.10 -31.20
N ARG A 429 -12.00 -6.53 -30.01
CA ARG A 429 -11.14 -5.35 -29.80
C ARG A 429 -9.66 -5.75 -29.76
N ASP A 430 -8.78 -4.86 -30.22
CA ASP A 430 -7.33 -5.10 -30.25
C ASP A 430 -6.68 -4.92 -28.86
N VAL A 431 -6.77 -5.97 -28.04
CA VAL A 431 -6.23 -5.98 -26.67
C VAL A 431 -4.71 -5.86 -26.66
N HIS A 432 -4.01 -6.39 -27.68
CA HIS A 432 -2.56 -6.29 -27.77
C HIS A 432 -2.09 -4.85 -27.94
N ALA A 433 -2.72 -4.09 -28.85
CA ALA A 433 -2.40 -2.68 -29.04
C ALA A 433 -2.74 -1.84 -27.80
N TRP A 434 -3.85 -2.16 -27.12
CA TRP A 434 -4.21 -1.52 -25.86
C TRP A 434 -3.16 -1.79 -24.77
N ALA A 435 -2.76 -3.05 -24.58
CA ALA A 435 -1.77 -3.47 -23.59
C ALA A 435 -0.40 -2.85 -23.86
N GLY A 436 0.01 -2.75 -25.13
CA GLY A 436 1.23 -2.07 -25.52
C GLY A 436 1.25 -0.58 -25.13
N GLN A 437 0.11 0.11 -25.18
CA GLN A 437 0.02 1.52 -24.80
C GLN A 437 -0.16 1.72 -23.29
N TRP A 438 -0.95 0.87 -22.63
CA TRP A 438 -1.28 1.03 -21.21
C TRP A 438 -0.27 0.39 -20.26
N LEU A 439 0.19 -0.82 -20.56
CA LEU A 439 1.01 -1.61 -19.64
C LEU A 439 2.51 -1.42 -19.89
N ARG A 440 2.92 -1.16 -21.13
CA ARG A 440 4.35 -1.03 -21.52
C ARG A 440 4.88 0.41 -21.57
N THR A 441 4.13 1.41 -21.10
CA THR A 441 4.57 2.82 -21.11
C THR A 441 4.51 3.48 -19.72
N THR A 442 5.38 4.46 -19.48
CA THR A 442 5.46 5.25 -18.24
C THR A 442 4.69 6.58 -18.33
N GLY A 443 4.54 7.27 -17.21
CA GLY A 443 3.98 8.63 -17.15
C GLY A 443 2.47 8.70 -17.23
N ILE A 444 1.93 9.91 -17.10
CA ILE A 444 0.49 10.18 -16.98
C ILE A 444 0.05 11.08 -18.15
N ASP A 445 -1.05 10.72 -18.80
CA ASP A 445 -1.68 11.56 -19.82
C ASP A 445 -2.44 12.72 -19.14
N THR A 446 -2.42 13.91 -19.76
CA THR A 446 -3.22 15.05 -19.32
C THR A 446 -4.37 15.30 -20.29
N LEU A 447 -5.60 15.31 -19.78
CA LEU A 447 -6.83 15.56 -20.53
C LEU A 447 -7.34 16.97 -20.22
N THR A 448 -7.37 17.82 -21.23
CA THR A 448 -7.81 19.22 -21.09
C THR A 448 -9.15 19.43 -21.77
N ALA A 449 -10.13 19.94 -21.01
CA ALA A 449 -11.43 20.32 -21.54
C ALA A 449 -11.42 21.74 -22.08
N GLU A 450 -11.88 21.92 -23.32
CA GLU A 450 -12.18 23.21 -23.91
C GLU A 450 -13.65 23.23 -24.32
N THR A 451 -14.43 24.13 -23.71
CA THR A 451 -15.85 24.29 -24.09
C THR A 451 -16.07 25.60 -24.83
N GLY A 452 -16.98 25.56 -25.80
CA GLY A 452 -17.27 26.71 -26.64
C GLY A 452 -18.65 26.66 -27.28
N THR A 453 -18.94 27.65 -28.12
CA THR A 453 -20.10 27.60 -29.03
C THR A 453 -19.67 26.88 -30.30
N PRO A 454 -20.48 25.94 -30.85
CA PRO A 454 -20.13 25.25 -32.09
C PRO A 454 -19.93 26.24 -33.24
N ALA A 455 -18.99 25.94 -34.14
CA ALA A 455 -18.79 26.77 -35.33
C ALA A 455 -20.04 26.74 -36.24
N PRO A 456 -20.39 27.84 -36.94
CA PRO A 456 -21.59 27.91 -37.79
C PRO A 456 -21.67 26.87 -38.92
N THR A 457 -20.55 26.22 -39.24
CA THR A 457 -20.39 25.28 -40.36
C THR A 457 -20.57 23.81 -39.98
N GLU A 458 -20.71 23.49 -38.69
CA GLU A 458 -20.95 22.10 -38.28
C GLU A 458 -22.45 21.77 -38.35
N PRO A 459 -22.82 20.57 -38.85
CA PRO A 459 -24.22 20.19 -39.01
C PRO A 459 -24.87 20.08 -37.63
N SER A 460 -25.55 21.16 -37.23
CA SER A 460 -26.49 21.14 -36.12
C SER A 460 -27.59 20.14 -36.48
N GLY A 461 -27.61 19.01 -35.78
CA GLY A 461 -28.73 18.06 -35.86
C GLY A 461 -30.08 18.77 -35.63
N PRO A 462 -31.20 18.15 -36.04
CA PRO A 462 -32.50 18.79 -35.96
C PRO A 462 -32.79 19.26 -34.52
N PRO A 463 -33.34 20.47 -34.32
CA PRO A 463 -33.47 21.07 -33.01
C PRO A 463 -34.40 20.25 -32.13
N ALA A 464 -33.84 19.52 -31.17
CA ALA A 464 -34.58 18.87 -30.11
C ALA A 464 -34.92 19.93 -29.04
N ASN A 465 -36.15 20.43 -29.09
CA ASN A 465 -36.88 21.12 -28.03
C ASN A 465 -36.05 22.09 -27.15
N GLY A 466 -35.66 23.25 -27.72
CA GLY A 466 -35.15 24.39 -26.95
C GLY A 466 -34.25 25.31 -27.76
N ASN A 467 -34.72 26.53 -28.05
CA ASN A 467 -34.01 27.77 -28.42
C ASN A 467 -32.96 27.74 -29.58
N GLY A 468 -32.61 26.58 -30.15
CA GLY A 468 -31.54 26.43 -31.14
C GLY A 468 -30.11 26.63 -30.60
N GLN A 469 -29.91 26.56 -29.27
CA GLN A 469 -28.59 26.69 -28.65
C GLN A 469 -27.92 25.32 -28.50
N SER A 470 -26.61 25.29 -28.72
CA SER A 470 -25.74 24.13 -28.54
C SER A 470 -24.40 24.57 -27.99
N TRP A 471 -23.71 23.65 -27.32
CA TRP A 471 -22.33 23.84 -26.87
C TRP A 471 -21.44 22.73 -27.43
N ALA A 472 -20.16 23.05 -27.63
CA ALA A 472 -19.15 22.13 -28.10
C ALA A 472 -18.17 21.81 -26.96
N LEU A 473 -17.72 20.56 -26.91
CA LEU A 473 -16.60 20.11 -26.09
C LEU A 473 -15.49 19.59 -26.99
N THR A 474 -14.30 20.17 -26.86
CA THR A 474 -13.06 19.62 -27.40
C THR A 474 -12.24 19.10 -26.22
N VAL A 475 -11.74 17.87 -26.34
CA VAL A 475 -10.81 17.30 -25.36
C VAL A 475 -9.46 17.13 -26.04
N THR A 476 -8.44 17.81 -25.53
CA THR A 476 -7.06 17.61 -25.95
C THR A 476 -6.36 16.65 -24.99
N ARG A 477 -5.48 15.81 -25.53
CA ARG A 477 -4.68 14.85 -24.77
C ARG A 477 -3.22 15.15 -24.98
N ASP A 478 -2.51 15.47 -23.92
CA ASP A 478 -1.05 15.40 -23.87
C ASP A 478 -0.67 14.02 -23.34
N GLY A 479 -0.10 13.19 -24.21
CA GLY A 479 0.15 11.77 -23.95
C GLY A 479 -0.21 10.87 -25.13
N SER A 480 -0.11 9.56 -24.92
CA SER A 480 -0.20 8.56 -25.99
C SER A 480 -1.32 7.53 -25.80
N ARG A 481 -1.91 7.39 -24.61
CA ARG A 481 -2.81 6.28 -24.27
C ARG A 481 -4.24 6.48 -24.74
N PRO A 482 -4.93 5.43 -25.22
CA PRO A 482 -6.32 5.52 -25.61
C PRO A 482 -7.16 5.46 -24.34
N HIS A 483 -8.02 6.44 -24.12
CA HIS A 483 -8.91 6.50 -22.96
C HIS A 483 -10.36 6.35 -23.39
N ARG A 484 -11.14 5.60 -22.62
CA ARG A 484 -12.61 5.70 -22.66
C ARG A 484 -13.06 6.33 -21.37
N ILE A 485 -13.53 7.57 -21.45
CA ILE A 485 -13.90 8.36 -20.28
C ILE A 485 -15.39 8.71 -20.30
N THR A 486 -15.91 8.99 -19.12
CA THR A 486 -17.22 9.58 -18.94
C THR A 486 -17.07 11.08 -18.68
N VAL A 487 -17.97 11.88 -19.27
CA VAL A 487 -18.04 13.33 -19.11
C VAL A 487 -19.35 13.70 -18.42
N GLY A 488 -19.24 14.38 -17.29
CA GLY A 488 -20.38 14.91 -16.54
C GLY A 488 -20.60 16.39 -16.82
N ALA A 489 -21.82 16.77 -17.19
CA ALA A 489 -22.23 18.17 -17.38
C ALA A 489 -23.19 18.59 -16.26
N TYR A 490 -22.85 19.65 -15.51
CA TYR A 490 -23.61 20.09 -14.33
C TYR A 490 -24.14 21.52 -14.48
N ASP A 491 -25.37 21.73 -14.03
CA ASP A 491 -26.00 23.05 -13.89
C ASP A 491 -26.08 23.47 -12.43
N HIS A 492 -26.18 24.77 -12.17
CA HIS A 492 -26.68 25.25 -10.89
C HIS A 492 -28.11 24.78 -10.65
N ALA A 493 -28.36 24.20 -9.48
CA ALA A 493 -29.69 23.78 -9.07
C ALA A 493 -30.66 24.97 -9.00
N LEU A 494 -31.89 24.79 -9.47
CA LEU A 494 -32.91 25.85 -9.44
C LEU A 494 -33.33 26.17 -8.00
N GLY A 495 -33.45 27.46 -7.68
CA GLY A 495 -34.05 27.93 -6.42
C GLY A 495 -33.12 27.94 -5.19
N THR A 496 -31.80 27.75 -5.36
CA THR A 496 -30.86 27.73 -4.23
C THR A 496 -30.07 29.04 -4.13
N GLN A 497 -30.28 29.82 -3.05
CA GLN A 497 -29.34 30.85 -2.58
C GLN A 497 -28.34 30.29 -1.55
N ALA A 498 -28.27 28.96 -1.39
CA ALA A 498 -27.36 28.30 -0.47
C ALA A 498 -25.90 28.55 -0.87
N ARG A 499 -25.03 28.71 0.12
CA ARG A 499 -23.58 28.71 -0.03
C ARG A 499 -23.03 27.48 0.68
N PRO A 500 -22.23 26.63 0.01
CA PRO A 500 -21.79 26.69 -1.40
C PRO A 500 -22.93 26.42 -2.39
N GLY A 501 -22.74 26.84 -3.65
CA GLY A 501 -23.76 26.68 -4.69
C GLY A 501 -24.05 25.20 -4.96
N ARG A 502 -25.32 24.80 -5.01
CA ARG A 502 -25.69 23.41 -5.35
C ARG A 502 -25.62 23.18 -6.85
N LEU A 503 -25.08 22.03 -7.24
CA LEU A 503 -25.01 21.58 -8.63
C LEU A 503 -25.92 20.35 -8.83
N ALA A 504 -26.47 20.24 -10.03
CA ALA A 504 -27.26 19.09 -10.46
C ALA A 504 -26.68 18.56 -11.77
N LEU A 505 -26.54 17.23 -11.86
CA LEU A 505 -26.14 16.56 -13.10
C LEU A 505 -27.22 16.82 -14.15
N ARG A 506 -26.86 17.50 -15.23
CA ARG A 506 -27.71 17.69 -16.41
C ARG A 506 -27.67 16.44 -17.27
N ASP A 507 -26.46 15.95 -17.53
CA ASP A 507 -26.22 14.87 -18.47
C ASP A 507 -24.84 14.23 -18.24
N ARG A 508 -24.73 12.94 -18.56
CA ARG A 508 -23.51 12.16 -18.48
C ARG A 508 -23.37 11.33 -19.77
N PHE A 509 -22.20 11.37 -20.38
CA PHE A 509 -21.95 10.71 -21.67
C PHE A 509 -20.51 10.22 -21.79
N GLU A 510 -20.31 9.18 -22.60
CA GLU A 510 -19.00 8.57 -22.82
C GLU A 510 -18.35 9.11 -24.10
N ILE A 511 -17.02 9.27 -24.06
CA ILE A 511 -16.20 9.60 -25.23
C ILE A 511 -14.91 8.78 -25.21
N ASP A 512 -14.38 8.49 -26.39
CA ASP A 512 -13.04 7.93 -26.57
C ASP A 512 -12.05 9.07 -26.85
N VAL A 513 -10.85 9.01 -26.26
CA VAL A 513 -9.79 10.02 -26.40
C VAL A 513 -8.48 9.33 -26.86
N PRO A 514 -7.87 9.74 -27.99
CA PRO A 514 -8.30 10.84 -28.86
C PRO A 514 -9.56 10.46 -29.65
N GLY A 515 -10.45 11.43 -29.83
CA GLY A 515 -11.56 11.32 -30.77
C GLY A 515 -11.10 11.48 -32.22
N ASP A 516 -12.05 11.58 -33.15
CA ASP A 516 -11.78 11.80 -34.58
C ASP A 516 -11.39 13.25 -34.93
N GLY A 517 -11.20 14.11 -33.91
CA GLY A 517 -10.92 15.53 -34.05
C GLY A 517 -12.17 16.42 -34.15
N THR A 518 -13.37 15.84 -34.19
CA THR A 518 -14.64 16.58 -34.19
C THR A 518 -15.04 16.94 -32.76
N PRO A 519 -15.38 18.20 -32.46
CA PRO A 519 -15.93 18.57 -31.16
C PRO A 519 -17.22 17.80 -30.86
N THR A 520 -17.39 17.36 -29.62
CA THR A 520 -18.64 16.73 -29.19
C THR A 520 -19.72 17.81 -29.03
N ILE A 521 -20.69 17.83 -29.93
CA ILE A 521 -21.78 18.83 -29.92
C ILE A 521 -22.94 18.33 -29.06
N ARG A 522 -23.35 19.14 -28.08
CA ARG A 522 -24.46 18.84 -27.17
C ARG A 522 -25.54 19.93 -27.21
N PRO A 523 -26.83 19.56 -27.09
CA PRO A 523 -27.91 20.53 -27.11
C PRO A 523 -27.92 21.40 -25.84
N GLY A 524 -28.45 22.61 -25.98
CA GLY A 524 -28.64 23.57 -24.89
C GLY A 524 -27.46 24.52 -24.69
N ARG A 525 -27.57 25.39 -23.68
CA ARG A 525 -26.50 26.30 -23.25
C ARG A 525 -25.32 25.53 -22.66
N ARG A 526 -24.12 26.11 -22.65
CA ARG A 526 -22.97 25.58 -21.91
C ARG A 526 -23.36 25.29 -20.43
N PRO A 527 -23.03 24.12 -19.87
CA PRO A 527 -23.20 23.85 -18.43
C PRO A 527 -22.32 24.76 -17.57
N ALA A 528 -22.61 24.83 -16.27
CA ALA A 528 -21.79 25.59 -15.32
C ALA A 528 -20.43 24.91 -15.13
N LEU A 529 -20.43 23.57 -15.06
CA LEU A 529 -19.26 22.72 -14.86
C LEU A 529 -19.29 21.56 -15.85
N VAL A 530 -18.17 21.32 -16.54
CA VAL A 530 -17.90 20.10 -17.30
C VAL A 530 -16.78 19.35 -16.59
N VAL A 531 -17.03 18.10 -16.19
CA VAL A 531 -16.04 17.23 -15.54
C VAL A 531 -15.66 16.13 -16.51
N LEU A 532 -14.38 16.09 -16.92
CA LEU A 532 -13.82 14.93 -17.61
C LEU A 532 -13.53 13.82 -16.61
N ASN A 533 -13.61 12.57 -17.06
CA ASN A 533 -13.42 11.39 -16.23
C ASN A 533 -14.37 11.35 -15.01
N ASP A 534 -15.61 11.81 -15.21
CA ASP A 534 -16.67 11.71 -14.20
C ASP A 534 -16.95 10.23 -13.91
N GLY A 535 -16.78 9.78 -12.67
CA GLY A 535 -16.79 8.36 -12.30
C GLY A 535 -15.41 7.68 -12.26
N ASP A 536 -14.33 8.41 -12.50
CA ASP A 536 -12.94 8.01 -12.26
C ASP A 536 -12.48 6.73 -12.98
N LEU A 537 -12.89 6.55 -14.24
CA LEU A 537 -12.65 5.33 -15.04
C LEU A 537 -11.25 5.26 -15.67
N THR A 538 -10.56 6.39 -15.84
CA THR A 538 -9.20 6.44 -16.41
C THR A 538 -8.15 6.91 -15.42
N TYR A 539 -6.89 6.55 -15.65
CA TYR A 539 -5.71 7.14 -15.04
C TYR A 539 -5.19 8.31 -15.89
N ALA A 540 -5.55 9.55 -15.52
CA ALA A 540 -5.13 10.75 -16.23
C ALA A 540 -5.29 12.01 -15.36
N LYS A 541 -4.41 12.99 -15.57
CA LYS A 541 -4.60 14.33 -15.00
C LYS A 541 -5.71 15.03 -15.76
N ILE A 542 -6.60 15.69 -15.03
CA ILE A 542 -7.68 16.49 -15.63
C ILE A 542 -7.31 17.98 -15.57
N ARG A 543 -7.60 18.71 -16.64
CA ARG A 543 -7.55 20.18 -16.69
C ARG A 543 -8.88 20.71 -17.19
N LEU A 544 -9.50 21.56 -16.36
CA LEU A 544 -10.79 22.16 -16.65
C LEU A 544 -10.61 23.49 -17.39
N ASP A 545 -11.60 23.87 -18.18
CA ASP A 545 -11.68 25.25 -18.68
C ASP A 545 -11.90 26.24 -17.51
N THR A 546 -11.59 27.52 -17.75
CA THR A 546 -11.63 28.57 -16.71
C THR A 546 -12.98 28.64 -16.01
N ALA A 547 -14.09 28.62 -16.75
CA ALA A 547 -15.40 28.80 -16.13
C ALA A 547 -15.89 27.55 -15.38
N SER A 548 -15.44 26.35 -15.74
CA SER A 548 -15.64 25.14 -14.93
C SER A 548 -14.81 25.22 -13.66
N TRP A 549 -13.54 25.64 -13.74
CA TRP A 549 -12.68 25.81 -12.57
C TRP A 549 -13.22 26.85 -11.58
N ASP A 550 -13.69 28.01 -12.06
CA ASP A 550 -14.35 29.03 -11.22
C ASP A 550 -15.59 28.47 -10.52
N THR A 551 -16.33 27.57 -11.19
CA THR A 551 -17.47 26.89 -10.59
C THR A 551 -17.02 25.92 -9.50
N VAL A 552 -15.92 25.19 -9.69
CA VAL A 552 -15.33 24.32 -8.66
C VAL A 552 -14.98 25.12 -7.41
N LEU A 553 -14.28 26.25 -7.53
CA LEU A 553 -13.86 27.09 -6.40
C LEU A 553 -15.02 27.61 -5.53
N THR A 554 -16.24 27.62 -6.06
CA THR A 554 -17.42 28.19 -5.37
C THR A 554 -18.50 27.17 -5.05
N SER A 555 -18.47 25.99 -5.68
CA SER A 555 -19.58 25.02 -5.68
C SER A 555 -19.17 23.55 -5.56
N LEU A 556 -17.89 23.21 -5.34
CA LEU A 556 -17.39 21.81 -5.30
C LEU A 556 -18.22 20.91 -4.37
N SER A 557 -18.39 21.27 -3.10
CA SER A 557 -19.19 20.48 -2.14
C SER A 557 -20.70 20.47 -2.42
N GLY A 558 -21.16 21.25 -3.39
CA GLY A 558 -22.54 21.23 -3.88
C GLY A 558 -22.80 20.18 -4.95
N ILE A 559 -21.77 19.45 -5.41
CA ILE A 559 -21.88 18.33 -6.35
C ILE A 559 -22.41 17.11 -5.58
N PRO A 560 -23.47 16.42 -6.06
CA PRO A 560 -24.11 15.35 -5.30
C PRO A 560 -23.22 14.09 -5.15
N ASP A 561 -22.46 13.74 -6.19
CA ASP A 561 -21.68 12.51 -6.26
C ASP A 561 -20.28 12.69 -5.65
N ALA A 562 -19.92 11.85 -4.67
CA ALA A 562 -18.65 11.95 -3.95
C ALA A 562 -17.44 11.59 -4.84
N LEU A 563 -17.59 10.65 -5.77
CA LEU A 563 -16.52 10.26 -6.67
C LEU A 563 -16.21 11.38 -7.68
N THR A 564 -17.21 12.09 -8.19
CA THR A 564 -17.00 13.33 -8.96
C THR A 564 -16.24 14.37 -8.14
N ARG A 565 -16.57 14.55 -6.85
CA ARG A 565 -15.84 15.47 -5.97
C ARG A 565 -14.38 15.02 -5.78
N ALA A 566 -14.12 13.72 -5.67
CA ALA A 566 -12.76 13.16 -5.59
C ALA A 566 -11.93 13.49 -6.84
N VAL A 567 -12.49 13.34 -8.04
CA VAL A 567 -11.84 13.72 -9.32
C VAL A 567 -11.42 15.20 -9.32
N LEU A 568 -12.28 16.08 -8.79
CA LEU A 568 -12.01 17.52 -8.73
C LEU A 568 -10.99 17.89 -7.64
N TRP A 569 -11.02 17.21 -6.49
CA TRP A 569 -9.98 17.37 -5.47
C TRP A 569 -8.61 16.90 -5.98
N ASN A 570 -8.56 15.79 -6.73
CA ASN A 570 -7.35 15.33 -7.40
C ASN A 570 -6.88 16.31 -8.46
N THR A 571 -7.80 16.90 -9.23
CA THR A 571 -7.47 17.99 -10.17
C THR A 571 -6.77 19.15 -9.45
N ALA A 572 -7.33 19.61 -8.32
CA ALA A 572 -6.73 20.68 -7.51
C ALA A 572 -5.36 20.28 -6.94
N ARG A 573 -5.24 19.05 -6.43
CA ARG A 573 -4.00 18.47 -5.89
C ARG A 573 -2.89 18.46 -6.96
N ASP A 574 -3.19 17.94 -8.13
CA ASP A 574 -2.22 17.82 -9.22
C ASP A 574 -1.81 19.19 -9.75
N MET A 575 -2.73 20.15 -9.83
CA MET A 575 -2.39 21.54 -10.19
C MET A 575 -1.46 22.20 -9.16
N VAL A 576 -1.59 21.91 -7.85
CA VAL A 576 -0.61 22.40 -6.86
C VAL A 576 0.77 21.78 -7.10
N ARG A 577 0.83 20.45 -7.30
CA ARG A 577 2.10 19.73 -7.52
C ARG A 577 2.80 20.14 -8.82
N ASP A 578 2.04 20.51 -9.85
CA ASP A 578 2.54 20.96 -11.14
C ASP A 578 2.90 22.45 -11.16
N GLY A 579 2.55 23.21 -10.11
CA GLY A 579 2.77 24.65 -10.03
C GLY A 579 1.70 25.50 -10.74
N ASP A 580 0.62 24.88 -11.21
CA ASP A 580 -0.52 25.51 -11.87
C ASP A 580 -1.51 26.16 -10.88
N LEU A 581 -1.50 25.75 -9.60
CA LEU A 581 -2.37 26.28 -8.54
C LEU A 581 -1.56 26.71 -7.32
N ALA A 582 -1.73 27.97 -6.90
CA ALA A 582 -1.07 28.47 -5.71
C ALA A 582 -1.53 27.72 -4.43
N PRO A 583 -0.61 27.36 -3.51
CA PRO A 583 -0.92 26.72 -2.23
C PRO A 583 -2.06 27.39 -1.44
N ALA A 584 -2.05 28.72 -1.38
CA ALA A 584 -3.08 29.50 -0.70
C ALA A 584 -4.49 29.31 -1.32
N THR A 585 -4.58 29.14 -2.64
CA THR A 585 -5.87 28.90 -3.32
C THR A 585 -6.43 27.53 -2.97
N TYR A 586 -5.58 26.50 -2.88
CA TYR A 586 -6.00 25.17 -2.42
C TYR A 586 -6.55 25.24 -0.99
N LEU A 587 -5.84 25.90 -0.07
CA LEU A 587 -6.28 26.06 1.32
C LEU A 587 -7.59 26.86 1.43
N ALA A 588 -7.76 27.92 0.63
CA ALA A 588 -9.00 28.69 0.58
C ALA A 588 -10.18 27.83 0.05
N THR A 589 -9.92 26.96 -0.93
CA THR A 589 -10.90 26.01 -1.47
C THR A 589 -11.29 24.98 -0.41
N ALA A 590 -10.32 24.40 0.30
CA ALA A 590 -10.55 23.48 1.42
C ALA A 590 -11.38 24.15 2.53
N ARG A 591 -11.04 25.38 2.91
CA ARG A 591 -11.78 26.17 3.90
C ARG A 591 -13.23 26.45 3.48
N THR A 592 -13.47 26.64 2.19
CA THR A 592 -14.80 26.91 1.63
C THR A 592 -15.68 25.66 1.61
N HIS A 593 -15.11 24.50 1.29
CA HIS A 593 -15.88 23.30 0.96
C HIS A 593 -15.93 22.23 2.04
N LEU A 594 -14.83 21.98 2.76
CA LEU A 594 -14.79 20.94 3.78
C LEU A 594 -15.82 21.12 4.91
N PRO A 595 -16.21 22.34 5.36
CA PRO A 595 -17.29 22.50 6.34
C PRO A 595 -18.65 21.92 5.91
N TYR A 596 -18.83 21.62 4.62
CA TYR A 596 -20.06 21.06 4.04
C TYR A 596 -19.88 19.64 3.51
N GLU A 597 -18.64 19.14 3.44
CA GLU A 597 -18.37 17.78 3.01
C GLU A 597 -18.85 16.79 4.09
N THR A 598 -19.34 15.64 3.65
CA THR A 598 -19.84 14.57 4.52
C THR A 598 -19.10 13.26 4.29
N ASP A 599 -18.47 13.09 3.14
CA ASP A 599 -17.66 11.93 2.84
C ASP A 599 -16.36 11.93 3.65
N LEU A 600 -16.14 10.87 4.43
CA LEU A 600 -15.00 10.77 5.34
C LEU A 600 -13.67 10.70 4.58
N ALA A 601 -13.62 9.94 3.48
CA ALA A 601 -12.39 9.77 2.70
C ALA A 601 -11.96 11.09 2.06
N LEU A 602 -12.91 11.88 1.54
CA LEU A 602 -12.63 13.22 1.01
C LEU A 602 -12.10 14.16 2.09
N VAL A 603 -12.75 14.25 3.25
CA VAL A 603 -12.29 15.16 4.33
C VAL A 603 -10.89 14.75 4.79
N GLN A 604 -10.66 13.47 5.03
CA GLN A 604 -9.36 12.94 5.46
C GLN A 604 -8.26 13.17 4.41
N GLY A 605 -8.52 12.83 3.15
CA GLY A 605 -7.55 12.97 2.06
C GLY A 605 -7.17 14.42 1.79
N VAL A 606 -8.17 15.32 1.76
CA VAL A 606 -7.94 16.76 1.53
C VAL A 606 -7.17 17.39 2.69
N LEU A 607 -7.52 17.09 3.95
CA LEU A 607 -6.79 17.62 5.12
C LEU A 607 -5.37 17.06 5.20
N SER A 608 -5.16 15.78 4.89
CA SER A 608 -3.83 15.16 4.86
C SER A 608 -2.91 15.81 3.83
N PHE A 609 -3.40 16.00 2.60
CA PHE A 609 -2.63 16.70 1.56
C PHE A 609 -2.39 18.17 1.93
N ALA A 610 -3.41 18.85 2.47
CA ALA A 610 -3.29 20.23 2.91
C ALA A 610 -2.21 20.42 3.99
N ALA A 611 -2.20 19.57 5.02
CA ALA A 611 -1.21 19.65 6.10
C ALA A 611 0.20 19.29 5.60
N GLY A 612 0.38 18.07 5.07
CA GLY A 612 1.71 17.53 4.80
C GLY A 612 2.38 18.09 3.54
N GLN A 613 1.63 18.33 2.46
CA GLN A 613 2.21 18.81 1.20
C GLN A 613 2.05 20.32 1.04
N VAL A 614 0.83 20.85 1.24
CA VAL A 614 0.57 22.27 0.98
C VAL A 614 1.20 23.17 2.04
N VAL A 615 0.93 22.91 3.32
CA VAL A 615 1.43 23.74 4.43
C VAL A 615 2.90 23.43 4.75
N ASP A 616 3.24 22.17 5.03
CA ASP A 616 4.59 21.84 5.52
C ASP A 616 5.68 21.90 4.44
N ARG A 617 5.33 21.72 3.15
CA ARG A 617 6.30 21.66 2.05
C ARG A 617 6.18 22.80 1.04
N CYS A 618 4.98 23.15 0.57
CA CYS A 618 4.82 24.10 -0.53
C CYS A 618 4.62 25.56 -0.11
N THR A 619 4.18 25.82 1.12
CA THR A 619 3.98 27.19 1.62
C THR A 619 5.33 27.82 2.00
N ILE A 620 5.53 29.08 1.62
CA ILE A 620 6.73 29.84 1.95
C ILE A 620 6.75 30.21 3.45
N PRO A 621 7.93 30.38 4.08
CA PRO A 621 8.02 30.66 5.52
C PRO A 621 7.18 31.85 6.00
N GLU A 622 7.04 32.90 5.18
CA GLU A 622 6.28 34.11 5.51
C GLU A 622 4.77 33.84 5.67
N ASP A 623 4.22 32.92 4.90
CA ASP A 623 2.78 32.59 4.88
C ASP A 623 2.42 31.41 5.80
N LEU A 624 3.42 30.68 6.28
CA LEU A 624 3.24 29.47 7.08
C LEU A 624 2.35 29.67 8.33
N PRO A 625 2.48 30.77 9.11
CA PRO A 625 1.59 31.00 10.25
C PRO A 625 0.11 31.11 9.85
N ALA A 626 -0.19 31.81 8.74
CA ALA A 626 -1.56 31.99 8.26
C ALA A 626 -2.15 30.68 7.70
N ALA A 627 -1.31 29.89 7.02
CA ALA A 627 -1.69 28.59 6.50
C ALA A 627 -2.04 27.59 7.63
N ARG A 628 -1.21 27.52 8.68
CA ARG A 628 -1.46 26.70 9.88
C ARG A 628 -2.72 27.15 10.64
N ALA A 629 -2.93 28.46 10.76
CA ALA A 629 -4.14 29.01 11.36
C ALA A 629 -5.40 28.58 10.59
N THR A 630 -5.35 28.64 9.26
CA THR A 630 -6.47 28.20 8.39
C THR A 630 -6.84 26.74 8.62
N LEU A 631 -5.85 25.83 8.72
CA LEU A 631 -6.09 24.43 9.02
C LEU A 631 -6.70 24.22 10.41
N THR A 632 -6.15 24.90 11.41
CA THR A 632 -6.62 24.80 12.80
C THR A 632 -8.06 25.30 12.93
N ASP A 633 -8.40 26.42 12.30
CA ASP A 633 -9.74 27.00 12.30
C ASP A 633 -10.74 26.12 11.53
N LEU A 634 -10.30 25.53 10.43
CA LEU A 634 -11.10 24.56 9.68
C LEU A 634 -11.44 23.33 10.52
N CYS A 635 -10.45 22.75 11.19
CA CYS A 635 -10.68 21.60 12.06
C CYS A 635 -11.59 21.98 13.24
N ARG A 636 -11.41 23.18 13.82
CA ARG A 636 -12.29 23.69 14.89
C ARG A 636 -13.74 23.81 14.45
N ASP A 637 -14.00 24.30 13.23
CA ASP A 637 -15.35 24.39 12.71
C ASP A 637 -15.98 23.02 12.44
N LEU A 638 -15.20 22.04 11.98
CA LEU A 638 -15.66 20.66 11.82
C LEU A 638 -15.96 20.01 13.17
N ILE A 639 -15.10 20.20 14.18
CA ILE A 639 -15.35 19.76 15.56
C ILE A 639 -16.67 20.37 16.06
N ARG A 640 -16.83 21.69 15.94
CA ARG A 640 -18.06 22.40 16.38
C ARG A 640 -19.31 21.93 15.65
N ARG A 641 -19.22 21.70 14.34
CA ARG A 641 -20.32 21.17 13.51
C ARG A 641 -20.80 19.79 13.98
N THR A 642 -19.92 19.00 14.58
CA THR A 642 -20.14 17.60 14.95
C THR A 642 -20.30 17.40 16.46
N GLU A 643 -20.46 18.47 17.24
CA GLU A 643 -20.68 18.43 18.71
C GLU A 643 -21.99 17.76 19.12
N ASP A 644 -22.96 17.64 18.21
CA ASP A 644 -24.23 16.95 18.46
C ASP A 644 -24.11 15.40 18.39
N GLY A 645 -22.92 14.89 18.05
CA GLY A 645 -22.63 13.46 17.95
C GLY A 645 -23.14 12.79 16.66
N SER A 646 -23.70 13.55 15.71
CA SER A 646 -24.29 12.99 14.48
C SER A 646 -23.28 12.41 13.49
N GLN A 647 -22.03 12.87 13.52
CA GLN A 647 -20.98 12.49 12.55
C GLN A 647 -19.65 12.20 13.28
N PRO A 648 -19.57 11.10 14.05
CA PRO A 648 -18.40 10.79 14.87
C PRO A 648 -17.12 10.58 14.05
N GLY A 649 -17.22 10.00 12.85
CA GLY A 649 -16.07 9.82 11.95
C GLY A 649 -15.47 11.16 11.49
N LEU A 650 -16.30 12.12 11.05
CA LEU A 650 -15.82 13.47 10.70
C LEU A 650 -15.22 14.18 11.91
N ARG A 651 -15.83 14.02 13.08
CA ARG A 651 -15.30 14.59 14.32
C ARG A 651 -13.92 14.05 14.62
N LEU A 652 -13.73 12.74 14.53
CA LEU A 652 -12.45 12.08 14.78
C LEU A 652 -11.37 12.56 13.82
N ILE A 653 -11.67 12.64 12.52
CA ILE A 653 -10.77 13.20 11.50
C ILE A 653 -10.38 14.65 11.88
N ALA A 654 -11.36 15.49 12.21
CA ALA A 654 -11.12 16.88 12.57
C ALA A 654 -10.28 17.02 13.85
N VAL A 655 -10.51 16.18 14.86
CA VAL A 655 -9.72 16.15 16.10
C VAL A 655 -8.28 15.77 15.80
N ARG A 656 -8.05 14.68 15.05
CA ARG A 656 -6.70 14.21 14.68
C ARG A 656 -5.91 15.30 13.96
N HIS A 657 -6.50 15.90 12.92
CA HIS A 657 -5.85 16.99 12.18
C HIS A 657 -5.70 18.28 13.00
N PHE A 658 -6.63 18.57 13.94
CA PHE A 658 -6.46 19.69 14.86
C PHE A 658 -5.23 19.49 15.74
N ILE A 659 -5.05 18.28 16.31
CA ILE A 659 -3.90 17.95 17.15
C ILE A 659 -2.62 18.16 16.35
N ASP A 660 -2.50 17.58 15.17
CA ASP A 660 -1.29 17.66 14.35
C ASP A 660 -0.95 19.10 13.94
N ALA A 661 -1.96 19.92 13.64
CA ALA A 661 -1.79 21.29 13.19
C ALA A 661 -1.61 22.31 14.33
N ALA A 662 -1.91 21.94 15.59
CA ALA A 662 -1.96 22.86 16.71
C ALA A 662 -0.61 23.59 16.91
N THR A 663 -0.66 24.92 16.97
CA THR A 663 0.55 25.75 17.17
C THR A 663 0.73 26.21 18.62
N GLN A 664 -0.27 25.98 19.47
CA GLN A 664 -0.29 26.38 20.88
C GLN A 664 -0.72 25.20 21.75
N PRO A 665 -0.13 25.03 22.96
CA PRO A 665 -0.37 23.84 23.78
C PRO A 665 -1.67 23.88 24.58
N ASP A 666 -2.30 25.04 24.79
CA ASP A 666 -3.35 25.21 25.81
C ASP A 666 -4.56 24.31 25.59
N THR A 667 -5.05 24.21 24.35
CA THR A 667 -6.20 23.34 24.04
C THR A 667 -5.85 21.87 24.21
N LEU A 668 -4.64 21.46 23.80
CA LEU A 668 -4.18 20.07 23.91
C LEU A 668 -3.98 19.66 25.36
N ARG A 669 -3.42 20.56 26.20
CA ARG A 669 -3.30 20.35 27.64
C ARG A 669 -4.66 20.22 28.31
N SER A 670 -5.59 21.11 28.00
CA SER A 670 -6.97 21.02 28.51
C SER A 670 -7.61 19.68 28.14
N TRP A 671 -7.48 19.21 26.89
CA TRP A 671 -8.01 17.89 26.52
C TRP A 671 -7.34 16.74 27.29
N LEU A 672 -6.02 16.78 27.45
CA LEU A 672 -5.28 15.74 28.16
C LEU A 672 -5.61 15.71 29.66
N ASP A 673 -5.69 16.87 30.30
CA ASP A 673 -6.01 17.03 31.73
C ASP A 673 -7.45 16.61 32.05
N GLU A 674 -8.39 16.93 31.14
CA GLU A 674 -9.80 16.57 31.29
C GLU A 674 -10.10 15.13 30.83
N GLY A 675 -9.17 14.49 30.11
CA GLY A 675 -9.34 13.14 29.58
C GLY A 675 -10.36 13.03 28.43
N THR A 676 -10.77 14.15 27.85
CA THR A 676 -11.79 14.19 26.80
C THR A 676 -11.55 15.36 25.85
N VAL A 677 -11.98 15.21 24.59
CA VAL A 677 -12.19 16.37 23.72
C VAL A 677 -13.45 17.08 24.18
N HIS A 678 -13.44 18.41 24.29
CA HIS A 678 -14.62 19.21 24.65
C HIS A 678 -15.85 18.85 23.78
N GLY A 679 -16.93 18.37 24.40
CA GLY A 679 -18.14 17.91 23.70
C GLY A 679 -17.95 16.67 22.82
N GLY A 680 -16.94 15.84 23.12
CA GLY A 680 -16.54 14.67 22.33
C GLY A 680 -16.31 13.41 23.16
N PRO A 681 -15.77 12.34 22.54
CA PRO A 681 -15.47 11.09 23.23
C PRO A 681 -14.30 11.26 24.20
N GLU A 682 -14.21 10.32 25.16
CA GLU A 682 -13.03 10.14 25.99
C GLU A 682 -11.79 9.94 25.12
N LEU A 683 -10.63 10.39 25.60
CA LEU A 683 -9.38 10.21 24.89
C LEU A 683 -8.93 8.75 24.97
N ASP A 684 -9.08 8.03 23.87
CA ASP A 684 -8.49 6.71 23.68
C ASP A 684 -6.95 6.79 23.58
N PRO A 685 -6.24 5.65 23.67
CA PRO A 685 -4.77 5.64 23.63
C PRO A 685 -4.16 6.31 22.38
N GLU A 686 -4.83 6.25 21.23
CA GLU A 686 -4.29 6.86 19.99
C GLU A 686 -4.27 8.38 20.12
N LEU A 687 -5.39 8.98 20.53
CA LEU A 687 -5.48 10.42 20.72
C LEU A 687 -4.56 10.93 21.83
N ARG A 688 -4.40 10.16 22.93
CA ARG A 688 -3.49 10.54 24.03
C ARG A 688 -2.03 10.61 23.56
N TRP A 689 -1.55 9.58 22.85
CA TRP A 689 -0.20 9.58 22.30
C TRP A 689 0.01 10.63 21.22
N ARG A 690 -1.02 10.90 20.39
CA ARG A 690 -0.96 11.96 19.38
C ARG A 690 -0.86 13.35 20.01
N ILE A 691 -1.66 13.62 21.05
CA ILE A 691 -1.60 14.86 21.84
C ILE A 691 -0.22 15.01 22.48
N LEU A 692 0.29 13.97 23.14
CA LEU A 692 1.61 14.01 23.77
C LEU A 692 2.73 14.21 22.75
N THR A 693 2.64 13.60 21.57
CA THR A 693 3.60 13.81 20.49
C THR A 693 3.60 15.28 20.10
N ARG A 694 2.43 15.88 19.85
CA ARG A 694 2.38 17.30 19.49
C ARG A 694 2.86 18.21 20.62
N LEU A 695 2.51 17.92 21.87
CA LEU A 695 3.03 18.66 23.02
C LEU A 695 4.55 18.54 23.14
N ALA A 696 5.13 17.37 22.82
CA ALA A 696 6.57 17.19 22.73
C ALA A 696 7.15 18.07 21.62
N VAL A 697 6.57 18.09 20.42
CA VAL A 697 7.01 18.95 19.32
C VAL A 697 7.04 20.43 19.74
N LEU A 698 6.02 20.88 20.47
CA LEU A 698 5.88 22.25 20.96
C LEU A 698 6.77 22.58 22.18
N GLY A 699 7.55 21.63 22.70
CA GLY A 699 8.34 21.81 23.93
C GLY A 699 7.46 22.00 25.18
N ALA A 700 6.24 21.48 25.15
CA ALA A 700 5.19 21.70 26.14
C ALA A 700 4.92 20.47 27.02
N THR A 701 5.77 19.43 26.93
CA THR A 701 5.79 18.22 27.77
C THR A 701 7.24 17.78 28.00
N ASP A 702 7.45 16.75 28.82
CA ASP A 702 8.77 16.21 29.18
C ASP A 702 8.79 14.68 29.27
N GLU A 703 9.97 14.11 29.54
CA GLU A 703 10.15 12.66 29.71
C GLU A 703 9.30 12.08 30.84
N ALA A 704 9.02 12.85 31.91
CA ALA A 704 8.23 12.35 33.03
C ALA A 704 6.77 12.12 32.62
N ALA A 705 6.19 13.03 31.84
CA ALA A 705 4.86 12.84 31.27
C ALA A 705 4.82 11.66 30.28
N ILE A 706 5.83 11.53 29.42
CA ILE A 706 5.94 10.41 28.46
C ILE A 706 6.03 9.07 29.19
N ALA A 707 6.88 8.97 30.22
CA ALA A 707 7.02 7.76 31.02
C ALA A 707 5.75 7.42 31.81
N THR A 708 5.03 8.44 32.28
CA THR A 708 3.74 8.25 32.96
C THR A 708 2.69 7.67 32.01
N GLU A 709 2.58 8.18 30.80
CA GLU A 709 1.67 7.64 29.80
C GLU A 709 2.07 6.22 29.38
N LEU A 710 3.37 5.95 29.19
CA LEU A 710 3.85 4.60 28.87
C LEU A 710 3.55 3.58 29.98
N ALA A 711 3.56 4.02 31.24
CA ALA A 711 3.16 3.17 32.35
C ALA A 711 1.64 2.88 32.35
N ALA A 712 0.83 3.80 31.82
CA ALA A 712 -0.61 3.62 31.64
C ALA A 712 -0.95 2.76 30.41
N ASP A 713 -0.17 2.85 29.34
CA ASP A 713 -0.28 2.04 28.13
C ASP A 713 1.04 1.30 27.85
N PRO A 714 1.29 0.16 28.52
CA PRO A 714 2.54 -0.61 28.38
C PRO A 714 2.62 -1.42 27.08
N SER A 715 1.63 -1.26 26.19
CA SER A 715 1.49 -2.02 24.96
C SER A 715 2.59 -1.73 23.93
N ALA A 716 2.61 -2.52 22.84
CA ALA A 716 3.52 -2.30 21.71
C ALA A 716 3.34 -0.89 21.09
N THR A 717 2.10 -0.52 20.75
CA THR A 717 1.81 0.82 20.20
C THR A 717 2.07 1.93 21.23
N GLY A 718 1.94 1.64 22.53
CA GLY A 718 2.31 2.57 23.59
C GLY A 718 3.82 2.82 23.64
N ARG A 719 4.63 1.79 23.45
CA ARG A 719 6.10 1.92 23.30
C ARG A 719 6.48 2.71 22.05
N GLU A 720 5.78 2.50 20.94
CA GLU A 720 5.95 3.32 19.72
C GLU A 720 5.58 4.79 19.97
N GLY A 721 4.44 5.05 20.64
CA GLY A 721 4.02 6.38 21.05
C GLY A 721 5.08 7.09 21.90
N ALA A 722 5.64 6.38 22.89
CA ALA A 722 6.72 6.91 23.73
C ALA A 722 8.01 7.17 22.95
N ALA A 723 8.42 6.27 22.05
CA ALA A 723 9.59 6.45 21.20
C ALA A 723 9.45 7.69 20.29
N ARG A 724 8.28 7.84 19.67
CA ARG A 724 7.93 9.02 18.86
C ARG A 724 7.97 10.30 19.67
N CYS A 725 7.36 10.32 20.86
CA CYS A 725 7.36 11.50 21.74
C CYS A 725 8.78 11.90 22.16
N ARG A 726 9.62 10.93 22.55
CA ARG A 726 11.01 11.18 22.96
C ARG A 726 11.83 11.79 21.84
N ALA A 727 11.72 11.25 20.63
CA ALA A 727 12.39 11.80 19.46
C ALA A 727 11.86 13.20 19.06
N ALA A 728 10.62 13.51 19.42
CA ALA A 728 9.98 14.79 19.12
C ALA A 728 10.32 15.94 20.09
N LEU A 729 10.94 15.65 21.23
CA LEU A 729 11.37 16.70 22.18
C LEU A 729 12.37 17.66 21.50
N PRO A 730 12.18 19.00 21.59
CA PRO A 730 13.00 19.99 20.89
C PRO A 730 14.29 20.31 21.65
N THR A 731 15.03 19.29 22.12
CA THR A 731 16.31 19.48 22.81
C THR A 731 17.45 18.79 22.06
N PRO A 732 18.67 19.37 22.05
CA PRO A 732 19.83 18.74 21.44
C PRO A 732 20.09 17.31 21.97
N GLU A 733 19.86 17.08 23.27
CA GLU A 733 20.06 15.78 23.90
C GLU A 733 19.07 14.73 23.38
N ALA A 734 17.80 15.11 23.21
CA ALA A 734 16.77 14.21 22.68
C ALA A 734 17.03 13.88 21.21
N LYS A 735 17.43 14.86 20.40
CA LYS A 735 17.81 14.63 18.99
C LYS A 735 19.04 13.75 18.87
N ALA A 736 20.08 13.96 19.69
CA ALA A 736 21.25 13.10 19.69
C ALA A 736 20.89 11.65 20.05
N ALA A 737 20.12 11.43 21.11
CA ALA A 737 19.69 10.09 21.54
C ALA A 737 18.84 9.37 20.47
N ALA A 738 17.90 10.09 19.85
CA ALA A 738 17.08 9.53 18.77
C ALA A 738 17.93 9.20 17.53
N TRP A 739 18.90 10.04 17.18
CA TRP A 739 19.80 9.76 16.06
C TRP A 739 20.68 8.54 16.30
N ASP A 740 21.25 8.43 17.50
CA ASP A 740 22.08 7.28 17.88
C ASP A 740 21.26 5.98 17.81
N ALA A 741 20.01 6.01 18.29
CA ALA A 741 19.09 4.88 18.21
C ALA A 741 18.71 4.49 16.76
N LEU A 742 18.64 5.46 15.85
CA LEU A 742 18.30 5.21 14.44
C LEU A 742 19.50 4.70 13.64
N PHE A 743 20.69 5.31 13.80
CA PHE A 743 21.80 5.13 12.85
C PHE A 743 23.00 4.37 13.42
N THR A 744 23.11 4.27 14.75
CA THR A 744 24.25 3.63 15.44
C THR A 744 23.86 2.32 16.14
N ASP A 745 22.65 2.24 16.71
CA ASP A 745 22.10 1.03 17.30
C ASP A 745 21.28 0.21 16.28
N ASP A 746 21.39 -1.12 16.32
CA ASP A 746 20.68 -2.06 15.45
C ASP A 746 19.55 -2.82 16.19
N THR A 747 19.26 -2.47 17.45
CA THR A 747 18.29 -3.18 18.31
C THR A 747 16.82 -2.83 18.06
N LEU A 748 16.52 -1.66 17.48
CA LEU A 748 15.13 -1.24 17.24
C LEU A 748 14.45 -2.18 16.23
N SER A 749 13.23 -2.62 16.50
CA SER A 749 12.38 -3.21 15.47
C SER A 749 12.05 -2.19 14.37
N ASN A 750 11.53 -2.66 13.24
CA ASN A 750 11.05 -1.83 12.14
C ASN A 750 10.00 -0.77 12.62
N TYR A 751 9.09 -1.14 13.51
CA TYR A 751 8.04 -0.24 14.02
C TYR A 751 8.62 0.80 14.98
N LEU A 752 9.50 0.42 15.90
CA LEU A 752 10.17 1.36 16.80
C LEU A 752 11.12 2.30 16.05
N PHE A 753 11.82 1.80 15.03
CA PHE A 753 12.63 2.62 14.12
C PHE A 753 11.75 3.67 13.44
N THR A 754 10.63 3.23 12.85
CA THR A 754 9.69 4.12 12.15
C THR A 754 9.11 5.17 13.09
N ALA A 755 8.66 4.78 14.29
CA ALA A 755 8.13 5.71 15.28
C ALA A 755 9.16 6.75 15.74
N THR A 756 10.41 6.33 15.97
CA THR A 756 11.53 7.21 16.32
C THR A 756 11.85 8.18 15.17
N ALA A 757 11.91 7.69 13.93
CA ALA A 757 12.16 8.51 12.75
C ALA A 757 11.06 9.56 12.51
N GLN A 758 9.79 9.16 12.66
CA GLN A 758 8.64 10.07 12.59
C GLN A 758 8.69 11.18 13.64
N GLY A 759 9.19 10.89 14.85
CA GLY A 759 9.37 11.90 15.90
C GLY A 759 10.57 12.82 15.66
N PHE A 760 11.58 12.37 14.92
CA PHE A 760 12.83 13.12 14.75
C PHE A 760 12.68 14.40 13.94
N TRP A 761 12.15 14.30 12.71
CA TRP A 761 11.96 15.44 11.82
C TRP A 761 10.60 16.08 12.07
N GLN A 762 10.60 17.28 12.65
CA GLN A 762 9.37 18.00 12.99
C GLN A 762 9.44 19.44 12.49
N PRO A 763 8.41 19.93 11.77
CA PRO A 763 8.35 21.31 11.32
C PRO A 763 8.42 22.30 12.50
N GLY A 764 9.24 23.35 12.37
CA GLY A 764 9.44 24.35 13.42
C GLY A 764 10.53 23.98 14.45
N GLN A 765 11.28 22.91 14.23
CA GLN A 765 12.43 22.50 15.07
C GLN A 765 13.77 22.61 14.32
N GLU A 766 13.84 23.42 13.27
CA GLU A 766 15.00 23.53 12.39
C GLU A 766 16.29 23.90 13.16
N ASP A 767 16.17 24.69 14.23
CA ASP A 767 17.28 25.10 15.10
C ASP A 767 18.00 23.92 15.78
N VAL A 768 17.31 22.79 16.03
CA VAL A 768 17.90 21.60 16.67
C VAL A 768 18.10 20.43 15.70
N THR A 769 17.61 20.53 14.47
CA THR A 769 17.72 19.47 13.45
C THR A 769 18.62 19.85 12.26
N GLY A 770 18.96 21.13 12.08
CA GLY A 770 19.70 21.63 10.91
C GLY A 770 21.03 20.90 10.65
N ASP A 771 21.84 20.69 11.69
CA ASP A 771 23.14 20.00 11.57
C ASP A 771 23.02 18.54 11.11
N TYR A 772 21.86 17.92 11.30
CA TYR A 772 21.60 16.53 10.93
C TYR A 772 21.27 16.35 9.45
N VAL A 773 20.87 17.42 8.73
CA VAL A 773 20.49 17.32 7.30
C VAL A 773 21.67 16.82 6.46
N SER A 774 22.87 17.34 6.70
CA SER A 774 24.08 16.90 6.00
C SER A 774 24.56 15.52 6.45
N ARG A 775 24.33 15.17 7.73
CA ARG A 775 24.71 13.89 8.34
C ARG A 775 23.84 12.72 7.89
N PHE A 776 22.58 12.99 7.53
CA PHE A 776 21.62 11.96 7.14
C PHE A 776 22.13 11.03 6.04
N TYR A 777 22.70 11.60 4.97
CA TYR A 777 23.08 10.81 3.80
C TYR A 777 24.15 9.75 4.09
N PRO A 778 25.34 10.08 4.63
CA PRO A 778 26.34 9.06 4.95
C PRO A 778 25.84 8.06 6.02
N ASP A 779 25.09 8.52 7.02
CA ASP A 779 24.58 7.66 8.09
C ASP A 779 23.51 6.68 7.57
N ALA A 780 22.64 7.12 6.65
CA ALA A 780 21.63 6.26 6.01
C ALA A 780 22.27 5.20 5.10
N ILE A 781 23.34 5.55 4.36
CA ILE A 781 24.11 4.60 3.54
C ILE A 781 24.70 3.50 4.42
N ALA A 782 25.37 3.89 5.51
CA ALA A 782 25.95 2.94 6.46
C ALA A 782 24.88 2.05 7.11
N LEU A 783 23.72 2.62 7.49
CA LEU A 783 22.60 1.88 8.05
C LEU A 783 22.04 0.84 7.07
N ALA A 784 21.80 1.24 5.81
CA ALA A 784 21.25 0.37 4.78
C ALA A 784 22.16 -0.85 4.50
N ALA A 785 23.48 -0.64 4.49
CA ALA A 785 24.45 -1.71 4.31
C ALA A 785 24.43 -2.73 5.47
N ARG A 786 24.19 -2.27 6.71
CA ARG A 786 24.17 -3.15 7.90
C ARG A 786 22.84 -3.86 8.10
N ARG A 787 21.72 -3.13 7.95
CA ARG A 787 20.39 -3.59 8.38
C ARG A 787 19.47 -4.03 7.25
N GLY A 788 19.93 -3.97 6.00
CA GLY A 788 19.22 -4.54 4.86
C GLY A 788 18.10 -3.65 4.29
N PRO A 789 17.36 -4.17 3.29
CA PRO A 789 16.46 -3.39 2.45
C PRO A 789 15.25 -2.81 3.19
N ALA A 790 14.60 -3.56 4.10
CA ALA A 790 13.43 -3.05 4.84
C ALA A 790 13.77 -1.80 5.66
N ILE A 791 14.87 -1.81 6.41
CA ILE A 791 15.32 -0.65 7.18
C ILE A 791 15.85 0.48 6.27
N ALA A 792 16.48 0.14 5.15
CA ALA A 792 16.90 1.13 4.15
C ALA A 792 15.70 1.91 3.56
N GLU A 793 14.60 1.21 3.25
CA GLU A 793 13.35 1.82 2.84
C GLU A 793 12.75 2.69 3.96
N ALA A 794 12.66 2.16 5.18
CA ALA A 794 12.13 2.91 6.31
C ALA A 794 12.93 4.20 6.57
N ALA A 795 14.27 4.15 6.48
CA ALA A 795 15.15 5.30 6.63
C ALA A 795 14.92 6.34 5.52
N GLY A 796 14.91 5.92 4.25
CA GLY A 796 14.65 6.81 3.12
C GLY A 796 13.24 7.41 3.11
N ARG A 797 12.26 6.72 3.71
CA ARG A 797 10.87 7.19 3.79
C ARG A 797 10.60 8.10 4.99
N TYR A 798 10.95 7.66 6.18
CA TYR A 798 10.55 8.29 7.44
C TYR A 798 11.65 9.13 8.10
N ALA A 799 12.92 8.81 7.84
CA ALA A 799 14.06 9.55 8.38
C ALA A 799 14.67 10.54 7.37
N PHE A 800 14.09 10.71 6.18
CA PHE A 800 14.52 11.72 5.22
C PHE A 800 14.17 13.14 5.71
N PRO A 801 15.06 14.15 5.58
CA PRO A 801 14.83 15.54 6.00
C PRO A 801 13.84 16.27 5.08
N ALA A 802 12.57 15.82 5.08
CA ALA A 802 11.52 16.23 4.15
C ALA A 802 11.13 17.71 4.19
N TYR A 803 11.47 18.42 5.27
CA TYR A 803 11.11 19.81 5.53
C TYR A 803 12.24 20.80 5.18
N ALA A 804 13.44 20.29 4.86
CA ALA A 804 14.59 21.09 4.44
C ALA A 804 14.44 21.50 2.95
N VAL A 805 13.38 22.25 2.65
CA VAL A 805 13.00 22.66 1.29
C VAL A 805 13.72 23.95 0.90
N ASP A 806 15.00 23.80 0.56
CA ASP A 806 15.88 24.87 0.12
C ASP A 806 16.93 24.37 -0.90
N PRO A 807 17.57 25.26 -1.67
CA PRO A 807 18.55 24.87 -2.69
C PRO A 807 19.80 24.15 -2.15
N GLU A 808 20.25 24.45 -0.93
CA GLU A 808 21.46 23.87 -0.34
C GLU A 808 21.22 22.41 0.09
N SER A 809 20.11 22.16 0.77
CA SER A 809 19.66 20.83 1.18
C SER A 809 19.43 19.92 -0.03
N LEU A 810 18.76 20.43 -1.07
CA LEU A 810 18.57 19.69 -2.33
C LEU A 810 19.92 19.38 -3.01
N GLY A 811 20.82 20.37 -3.10
CA GLY A 811 22.15 20.17 -3.69
C GLY A 811 23.03 19.18 -2.92
N THR A 812 22.85 19.07 -1.60
CA THR A 812 23.54 18.08 -0.77
C THR A 812 23.04 16.67 -1.06
N GLY A 813 21.73 16.46 -1.12
CA GLY A 813 21.17 15.15 -1.45
C GLY A 813 21.48 14.68 -2.87
N LEU A 814 21.47 15.58 -3.85
CA LEU A 814 21.84 15.23 -5.23
C LEU A 814 23.29 14.75 -5.34
N ARG A 815 24.22 15.35 -4.58
CA ARG A 815 25.62 14.87 -4.52
C ARG A 815 25.72 13.51 -3.83
N ALA A 816 24.92 13.27 -2.79
CA ALA A 816 24.92 11.97 -2.11
C ALA A 816 24.48 10.82 -3.01
N LEU A 817 23.65 11.07 -4.04
CA LEU A 817 23.28 10.05 -5.03
C LEU A 817 24.47 9.53 -5.86
N GLU A 818 25.59 10.24 -5.90
CA GLU A 818 26.80 9.82 -6.61
C GLU A 818 27.60 8.76 -5.82
N ASP A 819 27.23 8.50 -4.56
CA ASP A 819 27.91 7.52 -3.72
C ASP A 819 27.70 6.08 -4.26
N PRO A 820 28.79 5.33 -4.52
CA PRO A 820 28.70 3.96 -5.02
C PRO A 820 28.18 2.95 -3.99
N ASP A 821 28.24 3.27 -2.69
CA ASP A 821 27.86 2.35 -1.61
C ASP A 821 26.34 2.38 -1.32
N LEU A 822 25.59 3.22 -2.02
CA LEU A 822 24.13 3.25 -1.96
C LEU A 822 23.52 1.92 -2.42
N THR A 823 22.81 1.25 -1.50
CA THR A 823 22.00 0.08 -1.85
C THR A 823 20.86 0.46 -2.81
N PRO A 824 20.39 -0.45 -3.67
CA PRO A 824 19.29 -0.17 -4.60
C PRO A 824 18.02 0.38 -3.92
N ALA A 825 17.63 -0.22 -2.79
CA ALA A 825 16.46 0.21 -2.02
C ALA A 825 16.57 1.65 -1.51
N LEU A 826 17.71 2.01 -0.89
CA LEU A 826 17.93 3.37 -0.40
C LEU A 826 18.04 4.37 -1.56
N ARG A 827 18.78 4.02 -2.61
CA ARG A 827 18.93 4.86 -3.81
C ARG A 827 17.58 5.24 -4.39
N ARG A 828 16.66 4.28 -4.59
CA ARG A 828 15.32 4.55 -5.11
C ARG A 828 14.58 5.56 -4.24
N LYS A 829 14.52 5.32 -2.92
CA LYS A 829 13.80 6.24 -2.01
C LYS A 829 14.39 7.64 -1.99
N LEU A 830 15.72 7.78 -2.00
CA LEU A 830 16.37 9.09 -2.02
C LEU A 830 16.10 9.85 -3.32
N VAL A 831 16.17 9.17 -4.47
CA VAL A 831 15.85 9.78 -5.78
C VAL A 831 14.44 10.36 -5.78
N ASP A 832 13.46 9.61 -5.25
CA ASP A 832 12.06 10.02 -5.19
C ASP A 832 11.84 11.21 -4.24
N GLN A 833 12.41 11.14 -3.04
CA GLN A 833 12.30 12.20 -2.04
C GLN A 833 12.95 13.50 -2.51
N LEU A 834 14.09 13.41 -3.21
CA LEU A 834 14.76 14.58 -3.78
C LEU A 834 13.98 15.18 -4.95
N ASP A 835 13.23 14.38 -5.73
CA ASP A 835 12.31 14.92 -6.72
C ASP A 835 11.11 15.64 -6.09
N ASP A 836 10.50 15.06 -5.06
CA ASP A 836 9.44 15.72 -4.30
C ASP A 836 9.94 17.03 -3.67
N LEU A 837 11.17 17.06 -3.16
CA LEU A 837 11.81 18.26 -2.61
C LEU A 837 12.01 19.34 -3.69
N ARG A 838 12.48 18.93 -4.87
CA ARG A 838 12.64 19.82 -6.03
C ARG A 838 11.32 20.43 -6.47
N ARG A 839 10.24 19.63 -6.52
CA ARG A 839 8.89 20.09 -6.88
C ARG A 839 8.36 21.08 -5.85
N ALA A 840 8.48 20.78 -4.56
CA ALA A 840 8.08 21.71 -3.50
C ALA A 840 8.83 23.05 -3.59
N LEU A 841 10.14 23.02 -3.88
CA LEU A 841 10.95 24.22 -4.10
C LEU A 841 10.50 25.03 -5.33
N ALA A 842 10.15 24.37 -6.43
CA ALA A 842 9.61 25.02 -7.62
C ALA A 842 8.27 25.72 -7.35
N VAL A 843 7.38 25.08 -6.57
CA VAL A 843 6.10 25.67 -6.14
C VAL A 843 6.35 26.90 -5.25
N ARG A 844 7.26 26.82 -4.26
CA ARG A 844 7.65 27.96 -3.43
C ARG A 844 8.17 29.13 -4.26
N THR A 845 9.00 28.85 -5.26
CA THR A 845 9.59 29.89 -6.12
C THR A 845 8.53 30.55 -7.00
N SER A 846 7.62 29.77 -7.57
CA SER A 846 6.53 30.27 -8.43
C SER A 846 5.53 31.13 -7.67
N ALA A 847 5.36 30.91 -6.36
CA ALA A 847 4.48 31.73 -5.51
C ALA A 847 5.06 33.13 -5.20
N THR A 848 6.38 33.33 -5.40
CA THR A 848 7.07 34.60 -5.13
C THR A 848 7.17 35.53 -6.33
N GLY A 849 6.83 35.05 -7.54
CA GLY A 849 6.85 35.80 -8.80
C GLY A 849 5.45 36.06 -9.32
#